data_AF-A0A8H5EWK1-F1
#
_entry.id   AF-A0A8H5EWK1-F1
#
_cell.length_a   1.000
_cell.length_b   1.000
_cell.length_c   1.000
_cell.angle_alpha   90.00
_cell.angle_beta   90.00
_cell.angle_gamma   90.00
#
_symmetry.space_group_name_H-M   'P 1'
#
loop_
_entity.id
_entity.type
_entity.pdbx_description
1 polymer ?
#
loop_
_entity_poly.entity_id
_entity_poly.type
_entity_poly.pdbx_seq_one_letter_code
_entity_poly.pdbx_strand_id
1 'polypeptide(L)'
;MEDEIKASYILRTQASFLSTSLRTSPAVDMAFGSLSAIITLALAATQASASLTKRVTCSTGQITANAACCKLFPIVDTLQSQLFDGAECGEEAHSALRISFHDAIGFSIHGGKGGGADGSILAFNQTETAFHANGGIDDIVASQWPVFQQIGTLSAGDFVHLAAAVGISNCPGAPRLQFKLGRPAPKAPAPDLTVPEPTDSVTSILARFADAGFSPSEVVALLASHTIAAADVVDPSIPGTPFDSTVGTFDSQVFLEVLLKGTRFPDAANTSHPGEVLSPIAGEMRLQSDFAISQDPRTSCLWQNMINNQATMASQFKAAMAKLQVLGQPSTLIDCSDVVPVPAAFAGPIKYPASFSKANVLQACPSAFPVLSTVAGPAPTLAPVGGHDVNSARNASYRTAPAASLLATLTYNVLWGTGLVLLLSLITFSMRLADLRWRAGWLMMATSGVVNCIAFLLIPPIRSAKSDDSGQLFAAGNGSISSTSASRAHRVLVTHKPLVSAVAVGHREHPPQARIPLELFREIISHIEDTSILATLALVCHVLLHEARRQLYTSVAPQDTSNVLQHLHLLRTLVERPTIASLVTSFRSSEVIQVYERPIWDVLHGALRQMSNLKRLHFRSFGGAPCGDLLLDCPFQLEYLHWGNHSETLDIDSAFCVALSQQLELRYLHLECDPPDPGAPLPAAICPRLEILEGNFASFETFLPGRNITAISWIPELRESTSIQPRLRELAAEFLGVRMLTFGGYFARPHLSEIIEYIPAVEYLELVGYALDELELLSQLTNLRRLVLTLGRPSSGGAPPPSGPSSSSFAVSTRFSSMQRLLQQCNSLERIDLMHNRTFTHSGSRNRKTTDDVFYEKFELSSPGSSVFTVVSKRRSFVHDLQFVNQTQNFDY
;
A
#
# COMPACT_ATOMS: atom_id res chain seq x y z
N MET A 1 67.30 1.02 30.82
CA MET A 1 66.32 1.23 31.91
C MET A 1 66.82 2.24 32.97
N GLU A 2 67.77 3.12 32.67
CA GLU A 2 68.30 4.09 33.67
C GLU A 2 68.26 5.57 33.28
N ASP A 3 68.16 5.94 32.00
CA ASP A 3 68.26 7.36 31.60
C ASP A 3 66.91 8.03 31.26
N GLU A 4 65.90 7.31 30.77
CA GLU A 4 64.54 7.88 30.62
C GLU A 4 63.82 8.07 31.98
N ILE A 5 64.28 7.39 33.03
CA ILE A 5 63.76 7.56 34.40
C ILE A 5 64.20 8.91 35.00
N LYS A 6 65.32 9.49 34.55
CA LYS A 6 65.89 10.74 35.09
C LYS A 6 65.14 12.00 34.63
N ALA A 7 64.55 11.99 33.43
CA ALA A 7 63.80 13.14 32.90
C ALA A 7 62.48 13.39 33.64
N SER A 8 61.80 12.34 34.10
CA SER A 8 60.48 12.42 34.77
C SER A 8 60.54 13.02 36.18
N TYR A 9 61.69 12.90 36.87
CA TYR A 9 61.82 13.34 38.27
C TYR A 9 62.09 14.85 38.41
N ILE A 10 62.81 15.47 37.46
CA ILE A 10 63.24 16.88 37.56
C ILE A 10 62.10 17.86 37.25
N LEU A 11 61.18 17.51 36.34
CA LEU A 11 60.03 18.35 36.00
C LEU A 11 58.90 18.33 37.04
N ARG A 12 58.88 17.34 37.95
CA ARG A 12 57.83 17.21 38.99
C ARG A 12 58.08 18.03 40.26
N THR A 13 59.23 18.69 40.40
CA THR A 13 59.63 19.41 41.63
C THR A 13 59.59 20.95 41.55
N GLN A 14 59.25 21.56 40.41
CA GLN A 14 59.15 23.04 40.30
C GLN A 14 57.72 23.60 40.19
N ALA A 15 56.73 22.79 39.81
CA ALA A 15 55.35 23.26 39.61
C ALA A 15 54.61 23.67 40.90
N SER A 16 55.02 23.18 42.08
CA SER A 16 54.34 23.46 43.36
C SER A 16 54.81 24.73 44.08
N PHE A 17 55.80 25.46 43.55
CA PHE A 17 56.45 26.58 44.25
C PHE A 17 56.21 27.98 43.64
N LEU A 18 55.49 28.08 42.52
CA LEU A 18 55.20 29.37 41.84
C LEU A 18 53.77 29.90 42.06
N SER A 19 53.03 29.35 43.04
CA SER A 19 51.73 29.89 43.45
C SER A 19 51.83 31.19 44.27
N THR A 20 53.03 31.62 44.68
CA THR A 20 53.23 32.70 45.67
C THR A 20 54.41 33.62 45.36
N SER A 21 54.51 34.15 44.14
CA SER A 21 54.97 35.54 43.90
C SER A 21 54.75 35.97 42.45
N LEU A 22 54.02 37.07 42.26
CA LEU A 22 54.17 38.12 41.22
C LEU A 22 52.86 38.90 41.07
N ARG A 23 52.62 39.83 42.00
CA ARG A 23 51.84 41.05 41.67
C ARG A 23 52.76 42.04 40.95
N THR A 24 52.16 43.11 40.43
CA THR A 24 52.79 44.35 39.93
C THR A 24 53.70 44.24 38.69
N SER A 25 53.13 44.58 37.52
CA SER A 25 53.80 45.38 36.48
C SER A 25 52.75 46.02 35.55
N PRO A 26 52.64 47.36 35.47
CA PRO A 26 51.50 48.06 34.84
C PRO A 26 51.58 48.18 33.30
N ALA A 27 52.40 47.37 32.64
CA ALA A 27 52.65 47.46 31.20
C ALA A 27 51.68 46.64 30.33
N VAL A 28 50.84 45.80 30.94
CA VAL A 28 50.02 44.81 30.21
C VAL A 28 48.63 45.36 29.83
N ASP A 29 48.05 46.24 30.65
CA ASP A 29 46.65 46.68 30.52
C ASP A 29 46.37 47.46 29.21
N MET A 30 47.34 48.26 28.75
CA MET A 30 47.25 49.04 27.50
C MET A 30 47.13 48.15 26.24
N ALA A 31 47.70 46.94 26.27
CA ALA A 31 47.63 46.01 25.15
C ALA A 31 46.24 45.33 25.07
N PHE A 32 45.67 44.95 26.21
CA PHE A 32 44.37 44.26 26.27
C PHE A 32 43.19 45.17 25.89
N GLY A 33 43.20 46.44 26.29
CA GLY A 33 42.17 47.40 25.87
C GLY A 33 42.15 47.59 24.35
N SER A 34 43.33 47.72 23.74
CA SER A 34 43.50 47.87 22.29
C SER A 34 43.01 46.63 21.52
N LEU A 35 43.37 45.43 21.99
CA LEU A 35 42.96 44.18 21.35
C LEU A 35 41.45 43.93 21.46
N SER A 36 40.85 44.24 22.62
CA SER A 36 39.40 44.11 22.85
C SER A 36 38.58 45.03 21.95
N ALA A 37 39.05 46.26 21.71
CA ALA A 37 38.42 47.19 20.76
C ALA A 37 38.45 46.65 19.32
N ILE A 38 39.59 46.10 18.88
CA ILE A 38 39.75 45.50 17.54
C ILE A 38 38.85 44.26 17.38
N ILE A 39 38.78 43.38 18.38
CA ILE A 39 37.89 42.20 18.37
C ILE A 39 36.42 42.64 18.33
N THR A 40 36.05 43.69 19.05
CA THR A 40 34.67 44.22 19.05
C THR A 40 34.30 44.84 17.70
N LEU A 41 35.20 45.59 17.06
CA LEU A 41 34.98 46.08 15.69
C LEU A 41 34.96 44.94 14.67
N ALA A 42 35.75 43.87 14.85
CA ALA A 42 35.70 42.69 13.98
C ALA A 42 34.36 41.92 14.12
N LEU A 43 33.82 41.77 15.33
CA LEU A 43 32.49 41.18 15.56
C LEU A 43 31.34 42.09 15.07
N ALA A 44 31.54 43.41 15.05
CA ALA A 44 30.60 44.34 14.43
C ALA A 44 30.67 44.26 12.88
N ALA A 45 31.87 44.17 12.30
CA ALA A 45 32.08 44.09 10.86
C ALA A 45 31.61 42.76 10.25
N THR A 46 31.78 41.64 10.95
CA THR A 46 31.24 40.33 10.50
C THR A 46 29.72 40.28 10.57
N GLN A 47 29.09 40.93 11.57
CA GLN A 47 27.62 41.08 11.60
C GLN A 47 27.12 42.08 10.55
N ALA A 48 27.85 43.16 10.27
CA ALA A 48 27.56 44.08 9.16
C ALA A 48 27.77 43.46 7.77
N SER A 49 28.48 42.32 7.69
CA SER A 49 28.67 41.53 6.46
C SER A 49 27.58 40.46 6.26
N ALA A 50 26.64 40.31 7.22
CA ALA A 50 25.38 39.63 6.96
C ALA A 50 24.57 40.49 5.98
N SER A 51 24.70 40.17 4.69
CA SER A 51 24.06 40.87 3.58
C SER A 51 22.59 41.19 3.91
N LEU A 52 22.15 42.40 3.53
CA LEU A 52 20.75 42.81 3.46
C LEU A 52 20.02 42.02 2.36
N THR A 53 19.95 40.71 2.58
CA THR A 53 19.12 39.74 1.89
C THR A 53 17.69 40.24 2.03
N LYS A 54 17.17 40.78 0.93
CA LYS A 54 15.87 41.43 0.87
C LYS A 54 14.77 40.39 1.08
N ARG A 55 14.49 40.12 2.35
CA ARG A 55 13.55 39.08 2.79
C ARG A 55 12.22 39.24 2.06
N VAL A 56 11.76 38.15 1.47
CA VAL A 56 10.53 38.07 0.69
C VAL A 56 9.44 37.55 1.60
N THR A 57 8.36 38.32 1.73
CA THR A 57 7.12 37.85 2.33
C THR A 57 6.32 37.13 1.25
N CYS A 58 6.01 35.85 1.48
CA CYS A 58 5.25 35.03 0.55
C CYS A 58 3.76 35.40 0.59
N SER A 59 2.99 34.98 -0.43
CA SER A 59 1.52 35.18 -0.47
C SER A 59 0.78 34.55 0.71
N THR A 60 1.36 33.51 1.31
CA THR A 60 0.91 32.78 2.50
C THR A 60 1.39 33.40 3.83
N GLY A 61 2.19 34.46 3.80
CA GLY A 61 2.61 35.24 4.97
C GLY A 61 3.95 34.84 5.60
N GLN A 62 4.49 33.64 5.31
CA GLN A 62 5.85 33.27 5.73
C GLN A 62 6.91 34.19 5.08
N ILE A 63 8.11 34.23 5.67
CA ILE A 63 9.22 35.08 5.23
C ILE A 63 10.43 34.20 4.92
N THR A 64 11.00 34.38 3.73
CA THR A 64 12.20 33.65 3.25
C THR A 64 13.25 34.61 2.67
N ALA A 65 14.51 34.17 2.58
CA ALA A 65 15.60 34.88 1.93
C ALA A 65 15.45 34.97 0.40
N ASN A 66 14.69 34.08 -0.25
CA ASN A 66 14.53 34.06 -1.71
C ASN A 66 13.09 33.72 -2.16
N ALA A 67 12.54 34.52 -3.09
CA ALA A 67 11.20 34.33 -3.62
C ALA A 67 10.95 32.94 -4.24
N ALA A 68 11.98 32.28 -4.79
CA ALA A 68 11.86 30.93 -5.33
C ALA A 68 11.47 29.89 -4.27
N CYS A 69 11.79 30.13 -2.99
CA CYS A 69 11.47 29.26 -1.87
C CYS A 69 10.00 29.40 -1.42
N CYS A 70 9.29 30.47 -1.80
CA CYS A 70 7.91 30.70 -1.36
C CYS A 70 6.92 29.60 -1.77
N LYS A 71 7.16 28.89 -2.89
CA LYS A 71 6.33 27.74 -3.30
C LYS A 71 6.48 26.54 -2.36
N LEU A 72 7.52 26.50 -1.53
CA LEU A 72 7.86 25.34 -0.72
C LEU A 72 7.08 25.30 0.60
N PHE A 73 6.63 26.43 1.16
CA PHE A 73 5.89 26.39 2.43
C PHE A 73 4.62 25.51 2.35
N PRO A 74 3.72 25.66 1.34
CA PRO A 74 2.59 24.73 1.16
C PRO A 74 3.01 23.29 0.86
N ILE A 75 4.20 23.08 0.29
CA ILE A 75 4.74 21.74 0.03
C ILE A 75 5.24 21.09 1.32
N VAL A 76 5.87 21.85 2.23
CA VAL A 76 6.22 21.40 3.58
C VAL A 76 4.94 21.07 4.36
N ASP A 77 3.91 21.92 4.29
CA ASP A 77 2.59 21.65 4.89
C ASP A 77 1.96 20.35 4.32
N THR A 78 2.15 20.10 3.02
CA THR A 78 1.70 18.87 2.34
C THR A 78 2.48 17.63 2.81
N LEU A 79 3.82 17.70 2.84
CA LEU A 79 4.69 16.62 3.32
C LEU A 79 4.34 16.23 4.77
N GLN A 80 4.20 17.21 5.67
CA GLN A 80 3.85 16.95 7.06
C GLN A 80 2.47 16.31 7.24
N SER A 81 1.51 16.59 6.36
CA SER A 81 0.12 16.12 6.48
C SER A 81 -0.23 14.90 5.61
N GLN A 82 0.62 14.52 4.66
CA GLN A 82 0.39 13.40 3.74
C GLN A 82 1.53 12.37 3.68
N LEU A 83 2.70 12.67 4.25
CA LEU A 83 3.85 11.75 4.29
C LEU A 83 4.35 11.51 5.73
N PHE A 84 4.30 12.51 6.63
CA PHE A 84 4.86 12.40 7.98
C PHE A 84 3.82 12.42 9.11
N ASP A 85 2.65 11.82 8.91
CA ASP A 85 1.60 11.53 9.91
C ASP A 85 1.14 12.69 10.83
N GLY A 86 1.38 13.96 10.43
CA GLY A 86 1.09 15.15 11.23
C GLY A 86 2.33 15.83 11.85
N ALA A 87 3.51 15.57 11.29
CA ALA A 87 4.84 15.96 11.76
C ALA A 87 5.44 15.07 12.87
N GLU A 88 5.25 13.75 12.76
CA GLU A 88 5.86 12.75 13.65
C GLU A 88 7.28 12.34 13.20
N CYS A 89 8.10 11.86 14.14
CA CYS A 89 9.34 11.11 13.87
C CYS A 89 9.00 9.61 13.94
N GLY A 90 8.38 9.12 12.86
CA GLY A 90 8.04 7.72 12.64
C GLY A 90 8.61 7.22 11.31
N GLU A 91 8.17 6.04 10.87
CA GLU A 91 8.91 5.31 9.82
C GLU A 91 9.10 6.10 8.53
N GLU A 92 8.05 6.70 7.96
CA GLU A 92 8.17 7.54 6.75
C GLU A 92 9.24 8.65 6.87
N ALA A 93 9.51 9.18 8.08
CA ALA A 93 10.58 10.16 8.30
C ALA A 93 11.99 9.52 8.33
N HIS A 94 12.10 8.30 8.86
CA HIS A 94 13.34 7.49 8.84
C HIS A 94 13.69 7.07 7.42
N SER A 95 12.74 6.45 6.72
CA SER A 95 12.95 5.98 5.35
C SER A 95 13.01 7.13 4.34
N ALA A 96 12.38 8.29 4.57
CA ALA A 96 12.65 9.52 3.81
C ALA A 96 14.08 10.05 4.00
N LEU A 97 14.70 9.85 5.17
CA LEU A 97 16.13 10.13 5.34
C LEU A 97 16.99 9.08 4.59
N ARG A 98 16.66 7.79 4.72
CA ARG A 98 17.33 6.67 4.04
C ARG A 98 17.37 6.87 2.52
N ILE A 99 16.23 7.03 1.85
CA ILE A 99 16.16 7.20 0.39
C ILE A 99 17.06 8.35 -0.12
N SER A 100 17.22 9.42 0.66
CA SER A 100 18.10 10.55 0.31
C SER A 100 19.60 10.24 0.39
N PHE A 101 20.01 9.21 1.15
CA PHE A 101 21.36 8.66 1.09
C PHE A 101 21.53 7.76 -0.13
N HIS A 102 20.57 6.86 -0.39
CA HIS A 102 20.66 5.89 -1.48
C HIS A 102 20.66 6.58 -2.87
N ASP A 103 19.84 7.62 -3.07
CA ASP A 103 19.89 8.50 -4.26
C ASP A 103 21.29 9.13 -4.42
N ALA A 104 21.75 9.82 -3.38
CA ALA A 104 22.96 10.64 -3.45
C ALA A 104 24.26 9.83 -3.57
N ILE A 105 24.38 8.68 -2.89
CA ILE A 105 25.62 7.89 -2.84
C ILE A 105 25.91 7.13 -4.15
N GLY A 106 24.95 7.10 -5.07
CA GLY A 106 25.08 6.64 -6.46
C GLY A 106 26.14 7.35 -7.32
N PHE A 107 26.91 8.29 -6.74
CA PHE A 107 27.84 9.21 -7.40
C PHE A 107 29.32 8.83 -7.28
N SER A 108 30.15 9.33 -8.21
CA SER A 108 31.62 9.27 -8.14
C SER A 108 32.27 10.59 -8.58
N ILE A 109 33.27 11.06 -7.84
CA ILE A 109 34.11 12.22 -8.21
C ILE A 109 35.01 11.93 -9.43
N HIS A 110 35.15 10.66 -9.81
CA HIS A 110 35.88 10.21 -11.00
C HIS A 110 34.96 9.93 -12.20
N GLY A 111 33.64 10.00 -12.00
CA GLY A 111 32.62 9.70 -13.01
C GLY A 111 32.38 8.20 -13.20
N GLY A 112 31.58 7.83 -14.21
CA GLY A 112 31.23 6.43 -14.50
C GLY A 112 30.22 5.78 -13.53
N LYS A 113 29.67 6.56 -12.60
CA LYS A 113 28.51 6.20 -11.76
C LYS A 113 27.32 7.13 -12.09
N GLY A 114 26.28 7.13 -11.26
CA GLY A 114 25.03 7.88 -11.44
C GLY A 114 25.14 9.40 -11.20
N GLY A 115 23.99 10.07 -11.25
CA GLY A 115 23.88 11.53 -11.11
C GLY A 115 24.05 12.07 -9.68
N GLY A 116 24.00 11.19 -8.67
CA GLY A 116 24.02 11.58 -7.27
C GLY A 116 22.67 12.11 -6.82
N ALA A 117 22.67 13.25 -6.13
CA ALA A 117 21.51 13.86 -5.50
C ALA A 117 20.53 14.48 -6.52
N ASP A 118 19.98 13.68 -7.45
CA ASP A 118 19.13 14.09 -8.57
C ASP A 118 17.73 13.44 -8.60
N GLY A 119 17.41 12.52 -7.69
CA GLY A 119 16.14 11.80 -7.61
C GLY A 119 16.02 10.66 -8.62
N SER A 120 17.14 10.10 -9.06
CA SER A 120 17.18 8.95 -9.95
C SER A 120 16.50 7.72 -9.31
N ILE A 121 16.65 7.50 -8.00
CA ILE A 121 15.99 6.39 -7.29
C ILE A 121 14.45 6.47 -7.33
N LEU A 122 13.88 7.68 -7.36
CA LEU A 122 12.44 7.91 -7.46
C LEU A 122 11.96 7.87 -8.93
N ALA A 123 12.74 8.44 -9.85
CA ALA A 123 12.36 8.54 -11.27
C ALA A 123 12.60 7.26 -12.09
N PHE A 124 13.53 6.42 -11.66
CA PHE A 124 13.90 5.14 -12.27
C PHE A 124 13.72 3.97 -11.27
N ASN A 125 12.75 4.10 -10.36
CA ASN A 125 12.49 3.16 -9.28
C ASN A 125 12.49 1.68 -9.69
N GLN A 126 11.83 1.31 -10.80
CA GLN A 126 11.81 -0.05 -11.36
C GLN A 126 13.19 -0.64 -11.72
N THR A 127 14.24 0.18 -11.76
CA THR A 127 15.62 -0.27 -11.91
C THR A 127 16.36 -0.25 -10.58
N GLU A 128 16.28 0.84 -9.83
CA GLU A 128 17.13 1.03 -8.64
C GLU A 128 16.62 0.31 -7.39
N THR A 129 15.31 0.25 -7.16
CA THR A 129 14.74 -0.51 -6.03
C THR A 129 14.87 -2.03 -6.19
N ALA A 130 15.21 -2.49 -7.40
CA ALA A 130 15.50 -3.89 -7.69
C ALA A 130 16.95 -4.31 -7.37
N PHE A 131 17.82 -3.38 -6.93
CA PHE A 131 19.18 -3.71 -6.48
C PHE A 131 19.17 -4.18 -5.02
N HIS A 132 20.00 -5.19 -4.69
CA HIS A 132 20.02 -5.82 -3.36
C HIS A 132 20.21 -4.81 -2.21
N ALA A 133 21.17 -3.88 -2.36
CA ALA A 133 21.45 -2.82 -1.39
C ALA A 133 20.31 -1.81 -1.19
N ASN A 134 19.27 -1.82 -2.05
CA ASN A 134 18.12 -0.92 -2.02
C ASN A 134 16.82 -1.61 -1.55
N GLY A 135 16.86 -2.87 -1.08
CA GLY A 135 15.66 -3.56 -0.57
C GLY A 135 14.96 -2.79 0.57
N GLY A 136 13.64 -2.73 0.55
CA GLY A 136 12.85 -1.95 1.51
C GLY A 136 12.97 -0.43 1.29
N ILE A 137 13.23 0.01 0.06
CA ILE A 137 13.11 1.41 -0.38
C ILE A 137 11.95 1.57 -1.37
N ASP A 138 11.51 0.47 -1.97
CA ASP A 138 10.31 0.35 -2.78
C ASP A 138 9.04 0.84 -2.05
N ASP A 139 8.87 0.58 -0.75
CA ASP A 139 7.72 1.05 0.03
C ASP A 139 7.70 2.59 0.19
N ILE A 140 8.79 3.19 0.69
CA ILE A 140 8.91 4.65 0.80
C ILE A 140 8.92 5.35 -0.57
N VAL A 141 9.38 4.68 -1.64
CA VAL A 141 9.21 5.16 -3.01
C VAL A 141 7.73 5.14 -3.41
N ALA A 142 6.98 4.10 -3.05
CA ALA A 142 5.56 3.99 -3.34
C ALA A 142 4.70 4.98 -2.55
N SER A 143 5.03 5.29 -1.28
CA SER A 143 4.36 6.33 -0.48
C SER A 143 4.69 7.75 -0.99
N GLN A 144 5.96 7.99 -1.35
CA GLN A 144 6.41 9.29 -1.87
C GLN A 144 5.88 9.60 -3.27
N TRP A 145 5.73 8.61 -4.15
CA TRP A 145 5.34 8.80 -5.54
C TRP A 145 4.01 9.57 -5.76
N PRO A 146 2.87 9.23 -5.12
CA PRO A 146 1.63 9.99 -5.27
C PRO A 146 1.74 11.42 -4.71
N VAL A 147 2.48 11.62 -3.60
CA VAL A 147 2.70 12.95 -3.02
C VAL A 147 3.53 13.82 -3.96
N PHE A 148 4.61 13.27 -4.53
CA PHE A 148 5.42 13.89 -5.57
C PHE A 148 4.59 14.27 -6.81
N GLN A 149 3.76 13.35 -7.32
CA GLN A 149 2.87 13.60 -8.46
C GLN A 149 1.84 14.71 -8.18
N GLN A 150 1.26 14.74 -6.98
CA GLN A 150 0.33 15.78 -6.54
C GLN A 150 0.99 17.17 -6.46
N ILE A 151 2.25 17.22 -5.99
CA ILE A 151 3.03 18.47 -5.90
C ILE A 151 3.39 19.02 -7.29
N GLY A 152 3.76 18.15 -8.24
CA GLY A 152 3.89 18.44 -9.68
C GLY A 152 4.85 19.57 -10.10
N THR A 153 5.57 20.19 -9.15
CA THR A 153 6.28 21.47 -9.31
C THR A 153 7.72 21.44 -8.77
N LEU A 154 8.20 20.27 -8.36
CA LEU A 154 9.61 19.97 -8.03
C LEU A 154 10.16 18.96 -9.04
N SER A 155 11.49 18.89 -9.18
CA SER A 155 12.14 17.70 -9.74
C SER A 155 12.15 16.57 -8.71
N ALA A 156 12.41 15.34 -9.15
CA ALA A 156 12.50 14.19 -8.24
C ALA A 156 13.51 14.43 -7.11
N GLY A 157 14.74 14.87 -7.42
CA GLY A 157 15.74 15.14 -6.39
C GLY A 157 15.40 16.33 -5.48
N ASP A 158 14.72 17.37 -6.01
CA ASP A 158 14.26 18.47 -5.16
C ASP A 158 13.15 18.03 -4.21
N PHE A 159 12.33 17.05 -4.59
CA PHE A 159 11.35 16.42 -3.72
C PHE A 159 12.02 15.50 -2.68
N VAL A 160 12.83 14.53 -3.10
CA VAL A 160 13.50 13.53 -2.22
C VAL A 160 14.31 14.23 -1.12
N HIS A 161 15.13 15.22 -1.47
CA HIS A 161 15.93 15.93 -0.47
C HIS A 161 15.16 16.96 0.36
N LEU A 162 13.99 17.44 -0.11
CA LEU A 162 13.10 18.24 0.72
C LEU A 162 12.36 17.35 1.73
N ALA A 163 11.84 16.19 1.30
CA ALA A 163 11.22 15.20 2.16
C ALA A 163 12.17 14.78 3.29
N ALA A 164 13.41 14.39 2.96
CA ALA A 164 14.44 14.05 3.94
C ALA A 164 14.74 15.18 4.94
N ALA A 165 14.82 16.43 4.46
CA ALA A 165 15.09 17.58 5.31
C ALA A 165 13.90 17.95 6.23
N VAL A 166 12.66 17.69 5.79
CA VAL A 166 11.43 17.92 6.56
C VAL A 166 11.17 16.78 7.54
N GLY A 167 11.22 15.52 7.12
CA GLY A 167 10.98 14.35 7.99
C GLY A 167 11.93 14.32 9.18
N ILE A 168 13.24 14.46 8.95
CA ILE A 168 14.22 14.54 10.04
C ILE A 168 13.99 15.74 10.98
N SER A 169 13.32 16.79 10.52
CA SER A 169 13.04 17.95 11.37
C SER A 169 11.95 17.71 12.42
N ASN A 170 11.24 16.58 12.34
CA ASN A 170 10.29 16.14 13.35
C ASN A 170 11.01 15.48 14.54
N CYS A 171 12.18 14.89 14.31
CA CYS A 171 12.94 14.13 15.29
C CYS A 171 13.64 15.03 16.32
N PRO A 172 13.31 14.95 17.63
CA PRO A 172 13.94 15.78 18.66
C PRO A 172 15.44 15.54 18.74
N GLY A 173 16.22 16.62 18.81
CA GLY A 173 17.70 16.56 18.78
C GLY A 173 18.30 16.76 17.39
N ALA A 174 17.50 16.63 16.33
CA ALA A 174 18.00 16.69 14.96
C ALA A 174 18.52 18.08 14.60
N PRO A 175 19.56 18.18 13.77
CA PRO A 175 19.96 19.44 13.19
C PRO A 175 18.99 19.84 12.06
N ARG A 176 18.48 21.08 12.06
CA ARG A 176 17.79 21.66 10.89
C ARG A 176 18.73 21.59 9.68
N LEU A 177 18.47 20.68 8.74
CA LEU A 177 19.37 20.46 7.61
C LEU A 177 19.44 21.68 6.67
N GLN A 178 20.48 21.72 5.85
CA GLN A 178 20.47 22.63 4.70
C GLN A 178 19.60 22.01 3.61
N PHE A 179 18.79 22.82 2.92
CA PHE A 179 18.09 22.41 1.71
C PHE A 179 18.34 23.44 0.62
N LYS A 180 18.70 22.96 -0.58
CA LYS A 180 18.87 23.80 -1.77
C LYS A 180 17.93 23.32 -2.87
N LEU A 181 17.34 24.27 -3.59
CA LEU A 181 16.33 24.08 -4.63
C LEU A 181 16.95 24.28 -6.03
N GLY A 182 16.49 23.51 -7.02
CA GLY A 182 16.78 23.71 -8.43
C GLY A 182 17.50 22.54 -9.12
N ARG A 183 17.43 21.32 -8.57
CA ARG A 183 18.03 20.13 -9.20
C ARG A 183 17.39 19.87 -10.57
N PRO A 184 18.17 19.55 -11.61
CA PRO A 184 17.62 19.08 -12.89
C PRO A 184 16.89 17.74 -12.70
N ALA A 185 16.12 17.33 -13.70
CA ALA A 185 15.62 15.94 -13.75
C ALA A 185 16.79 14.96 -13.94
N PRO A 186 16.72 13.76 -13.34
CA PRO A 186 17.75 12.73 -13.49
C PRO A 186 17.79 12.21 -14.93
N LYS A 187 18.97 11.76 -15.37
CA LYS A 187 19.21 11.41 -16.79
C LYS A 187 19.19 9.91 -17.10
N ALA A 188 19.52 9.11 -16.10
CA ALA A 188 19.61 7.66 -16.12
C ALA A 188 19.57 7.19 -14.65
N PRO A 189 19.24 5.92 -14.37
CA PRO A 189 19.41 5.37 -13.04
C PRO A 189 20.88 5.38 -12.60
N ALA A 190 21.11 5.41 -11.29
CA ALA A 190 22.39 4.99 -10.74
C ALA A 190 22.67 3.52 -11.10
N PRO A 191 23.93 3.12 -11.36
CA PRO A 191 24.26 1.72 -11.54
C PRO A 191 24.37 1.02 -10.17
N ASP A 192 24.10 -0.28 -10.19
CA ASP A 192 24.27 -1.17 -9.05
C ASP A 192 25.70 -1.13 -8.45
N LEU A 193 25.86 -1.68 -7.25
CA LEU A 193 27.10 -1.72 -6.48
C LEU A 193 27.70 -0.30 -6.31
N THR A 194 26.84 0.62 -5.85
CA THR A 194 27.15 2.02 -5.49
C THR A 194 26.75 2.37 -4.05
N VAL A 195 25.70 1.74 -3.54
CA VAL A 195 25.27 1.80 -2.14
C VAL A 195 26.09 0.78 -1.32
N PRO A 196 26.64 1.15 -0.15
CA PRO A 196 27.30 0.19 0.75
C PRO A 196 26.31 -0.77 1.41
N GLU A 197 26.69 -2.03 1.59
CA GLU A 197 25.85 -3.06 2.20
C GLU A 197 26.19 -3.31 3.68
N PRO A 198 25.28 -3.80 4.53
CA PRO A 198 25.57 -4.11 5.94
C PRO A 198 26.60 -5.25 6.11
N THR A 199 26.85 -6.02 5.04
CA THR A 199 27.91 -7.04 4.92
C THR A 199 29.29 -6.50 4.50
N ASP A 200 29.40 -5.23 4.09
CA ASP A 200 30.65 -4.69 3.56
C ASP A 200 31.75 -4.56 4.62
N SER A 201 32.98 -4.89 4.23
CA SER A 201 34.14 -4.57 5.08
C SER A 201 34.33 -3.05 5.20
N VAL A 202 34.79 -2.58 6.37
CA VAL A 202 35.08 -1.15 6.64
C VAL A 202 35.96 -0.51 5.55
N THR A 203 36.86 -1.28 4.93
CA THR A 203 37.69 -0.82 3.81
C THR A 203 36.89 -0.63 2.51
N SER A 204 35.90 -1.48 2.23
CA SER A 204 34.97 -1.32 1.10
C SER A 204 34.12 -0.06 1.30
N ILE A 205 33.50 0.08 2.48
CA ILE A 205 32.67 1.24 2.85
C ILE A 205 33.47 2.54 2.71
N LEU A 206 34.65 2.64 3.35
CA LEU A 206 35.50 3.84 3.25
C LEU A 206 35.98 4.12 1.82
N ALA A 207 36.18 3.10 0.97
CA ALA A 207 36.54 3.31 -0.43
C ALA A 207 35.35 3.80 -1.27
N ARG A 208 34.14 3.24 -1.06
CA ARG A 208 32.87 3.66 -1.71
C ARG A 208 32.54 5.11 -1.38
N PHE A 209 32.66 5.48 -0.10
CA PHE A 209 32.49 6.85 0.36
C PHE A 209 33.61 7.79 -0.14
N ALA A 210 34.87 7.34 -0.19
CA ALA A 210 35.97 8.17 -0.74
C ALA A 210 35.82 8.45 -2.24
N ASP A 211 35.29 7.50 -3.03
CA ASP A 211 34.93 7.70 -4.44
C ASP A 211 33.75 8.70 -4.59
N ALA A 212 32.82 8.74 -3.65
CA ALA A 212 31.83 9.82 -3.54
C ALA A 212 32.40 11.14 -2.91
N GLY A 213 33.69 11.15 -2.52
CA GLY A 213 34.41 12.32 -2.02
C GLY A 213 34.42 12.54 -0.50
N PHE A 214 34.03 11.55 0.31
CA PHE A 214 33.91 11.66 1.77
C PHE A 214 35.13 11.10 2.53
N SER A 215 35.41 11.73 3.67
CA SER A 215 36.40 11.29 4.67
C SER A 215 35.78 10.33 5.70
N PRO A 216 36.58 9.48 6.38
CA PRO A 216 36.06 8.56 7.42
C PRO A 216 35.28 9.28 8.55
N SER A 217 35.64 10.52 8.87
CA SER A 217 34.90 11.38 9.80
C SER A 217 33.52 11.79 9.29
N GLU A 218 33.36 12.00 7.99
CA GLU A 218 32.05 12.27 7.41
C GLU A 218 31.21 10.99 7.29
N VAL A 219 31.83 9.82 7.07
CA VAL A 219 31.12 8.52 7.12
C VAL A 219 30.53 8.28 8.51
N VAL A 220 31.36 8.35 9.56
CA VAL A 220 30.90 8.19 10.94
C VAL A 220 29.90 9.29 11.35
N ALA A 221 30.03 10.50 10.81
CA ALA A 221 29.05 11.56 11.03
C ALA A 221 27.71 11.28 10.34
N LEU A 222 27.69 10.67 9.14
CA LEU A 222 26.45 10.30 8.45
C LEU A 222 25.71 9.15 9.15
N LEU A 223 26.44 8.16 9.69
CA LEU A 223 25.86 7.04 10.46
C LEU A 223 25.11 7.48 11.73
N ALA A 224 25.16 8.77 12.11
CA ALA A 224 24.23 9.32 13.08
C ALA A 224 22.75 9.24 12.64
N SER A 225 22.45 8.97 11.36
CA SER A 225 21.09 8.61 10.93
C SER A 225 20.57 7.33 11.58
N HIS A 226 21.43 6.40 12.00
CA HIS A 226 20.99 5.11 12.54
C HIS A 226 20.35 5.21 13.95
N THR A 227 20.46 6.37 14.61
CA THR A 227 19.74 6.66 15.87
C THR A 227 18.24 6.91 15.65
N ILE A 228 17.81 7.09 14.38
CA ILE A 228 16.41 7.23 13.95
C ILE A 228 16.13 6.31 12.76
N ALA A 229 16.47 5.03 12.92
CA ALA A 229 16.28 4.02 11.89
C ALA A 229 15.99 2.62 12.46
N ALA A 230 15.41 1.80 11.61
CA ALA A 230 15.13 0.39 11.82
C ALA A 230 15.51 -0.42 10.57
N ALA A 231 15.39 -1.75 10.66
CA ALA A 231 15.54 -2.67 9.54
C ALA A 231 14.29 -3.54 9.34
N ASP A 232 13.85 -3.61 8.08
CA ASP A 232 12.71 -4.43 7.64
C ASP A 232 13.13 -5.67 6.86
N VAL A 233 14.28 -5.60 6.18
CA VAL A 233 14.69 -6.60 5.17
C VAL A 233 15.94 -7.40 5.52
N VAL A 234 16.61 -7.10 6.64
CA VAL A 234 17.76 -7.89 7.13
C VAL A 234 17.27 -9.20 7.75
N ASP A 235 16.26 -9.11 8.62
CA ASP A 235 15.41 -10.23 9.02
C ASP A 235 13.94 -9.87 8.72
N PRO A 236 13.38 -10.34 7.58
CA PRO A 236 11.98 -10.13 7.22
C PRO A 236 10.96 -10.71 8.21
N SER A 237 11.35 -11.56 9.17
CA SER A 237 10.42 -12.10 10.18
C SER A 237 10.08 -11.10 11.29
N ILE A 238 10.84 -10.01 11.41
CA ILE A 238 10.72 -8.98 12.46
C ILE A 238 10.95 -7.57 11.88
N PRO A 239 10.11 -7.11 10.94
CA PRO A 239 10.26 -5.78 10.35
C PRO A 239 10.07 -4.66 11.37
N GLY A 240 10.62 -3.49 11.07
CA GLY A 240 10.68 -2.34 11.97
C GLY A 240 11.67 -2.49 13.13
N THR A 241 12.59 -3.46 13.14
CA THR A 241 13.49 -3.65 14.31
C THR A 241 14.52 -2.51 14.42
N PRO A 242 14.52 -1.70 15.49
CA PRO A 242 15.36 -0.50 15.63
C PRO A 242 16.84 -0.80 15.90
N PHE A 243 17.72 0.17 15.58
CA PHE A 243 19.16 0.10 15.86
C PHE A 243 19.59 0.72 17.20
N ASP A 244 18.70 1.43 17.91
CA ASP A 244 18.92 1.83 19.31
C ASP A 244 17.62 1.96 20.12
N SER A 245 17.73 2.09 21.44
CA SER A 245 16.61 2.16 22.38
C SER A 245 15.80 3.47 22.38
N THR A 246 16.08 4.40 21.48
CA THR A 246 15.55 5.78 21.44
C THR A 246 15.02 6.24 20.08
N VAL A 247 14.99 5.34 19.08
CA VAL A 247 14.64 5.50 17.64
C VAL A 247 13.70 6.64 17.17
N GLY A 248 12.81 7.19 18.00
CA GLY A 248 12.06 8.43 17.70
C GLY A 248 12.79 9.73 18.07
N THR A 249 14.08 9.68 18.41
CA THR A 249 14.88 10.81 18.93
C THR A 249 16.27 10.80 18.29
N PHE A 250 16.69 11.95 17.73
CA PHE A 250 18.02 12.09 17.14
C PHE A 250 19.08 12.36 18.21
N ASP A 251 19.46 11.36 19.00
CA ASP A 251 20.54 11.46 20.00
C ASP A 251 21.74 10.53 19.70
N SER A 252 22.56 10.21 20.71
CA SER A 252 23.80 9.43 20.54
C SER A 252 23.76 8.03 21.20
N GLN A 253 22.58 7.51 21.54
CA GLN A 253 22.42 6.13 22.02
C GLN A 253 22.98 5.10 21.03
N VAL A 254 22.72 5.16 19.71
CA VAL A 254 23.31 4.19 18.74
C VAL A 254 24.84 4.08 18.84
N PHE A 255 25.54 5.20 19.05
CA PHE A 255 26.99 5.22 19.22
C PHE A 255 27.44 4.54 20.53
N LEU A 256 26.60 4.55 21.55
CA LEU A 256 26.81 3.86 22.83
C LEU A 256 26.42 2.37 22.75
N GLU A 257 25.27 2.07 22.16
CA GLU A 257 24.61 0.77 22.20
C GLU A 257 25.33 -0.23 21.30
N VAL A 258 25.76 0.16 20.09
CA VAL A 258 26.63 -0.67 19.22
C VAL A 258 27.94 -1.08 19.90
N LEU A 259 28.46 -0.27 20.84
CA LEU A 259 29.66 -0.62 21.63
C LEU A 259 29.36 -1.53 22.83
N LEU A 260 28.10 -1.77 23.21
CA LEU A 260 27.79 -2.74 24.26
C LEU A 260 28.06 -4.17 23.76
N LYS A 261 28.45 -5.07 24.66
CA LYS A 261 28.67 -6.48 24.33
C LYS A 261 27.35 -7.14 23.92
N GLY A 262 27.28 -7.55 22.65
CA GLY A 262 26.18 -8.36 22.11
C GLY A 262 25.98 -9.69 22.85
N THR A 263 24.72 -10.12 22.97
CA THR A 263 24.32 -11.34 23.66
C THR A 263 23.27 -12.18 22.93
N ARG A 264 22.54 -11.61 21.97
CA ARG A 264 21.43 -12.26 21.25
C ARG A 264 21.22 -11.66 19.87
N PHE A 265 20.41 -12.32 19.05
CA PHE A 265 19.71 -11.68 17.94
C PHE A 265 18.31 -11.21 18.41
N PRO A 266 17.64 -10.30 17.70
CA PRO A 266 16.34 -9.76 18.11
C PRO A 266 15.17 -10.74 17.94
N ASP A 267 15.29 -11.73 17.05
CA ASP A 267 14.26 -12.73 16.76
C ASP A 267 14.06 -13.76 17.91
N ALA A 268 12.93 -14.47 17.85
CA ALA A 268 12.58 -15.46 18.88
C ALA A 268 13.41 -16.76 18.81
N ALA A 269 14.01 -17.09 17.66
CA ALA A 269 14.84 -18.28 17.47
C ALA A 269 16.34 -18.01 17.67
N ASN A 270 16.75 -16.75 17.81
CA ASN A 270 18.14 -16.28 17.90
C ASN A 270 18.95 -16.68 16.64
N THR A 271 18.43 -16.30 15.49
CA THR A 271 18.91 -16.58 14.13
C THR A 271 19.89 -15.50 13.66
N SER A 272 20.91 -15.87 12.89
CA SER A 272 21.93 -14.91 12.40
C SER A 272 21.69 -14.56 10.93
N HIS A 273 21.44 -13.29 10.63
CA HIS A 273 21.16 -12.85 9.26
C HIS A 273 22.40 -12.25 8.56
N PRO A 274 22.47 -12.25 7.21
CA PRO A 274 23.58 -11.65 6.47
C PRO A 274 23.68 -10.14 6.74
N GLY A 275 24.84 -9.69 7.24
CA GLY A 275 25.06 -8.29 7.60
C GLY A 275 24.59 -7.95 9.02
N GLU A 276 24.19 -8.94 9.82
CA GLU A 276 23.81 -8.77 11.21
C GLU A 276 24.88 -9.35 12.17
N VAL A 277 24.94 -8.84 13.40
CA VAL A 277 25.73 -9.38 14.51
C VAL A 277 24.96 -9.29 15.82
N LEU A 278 25.39 -10.04 16.85
CA LEU A 278 24.73 -10.06 18.15
C LEU A 278 24.54 -8.65 18.73
N SER A 279 23.28 -8.37 19.04
CA SER A 279 22.72 -7.20 19.71
C SER A 279 22.78 -7.36 21.25
N PRO A 280 22.88 -6.27 22.03
CA PRO A 280 22.92 -6.31 23.49
C PRO A 280 21.52 -6.37 24.11
N ILE A 281 20.50 -5.77 23.48
CA ILE A 281 19.12 -5.60 23.98
C ILE A 281 18.17 -6.49 23.18
N ALA A 282 17.09 -6.97 23.81
CA ALA A 282 16.05 -7.71 23.09
C ALA A 282 15.20 -6.73 22.25
N GLY A 283 15.05 -7.00 20.95
CA GLY A 283 14.38 -6.10 20.00
C GLY A 283 15.24 -4.94 19.47
N GLU A 284 16.54 -4.89 19.79
CA GLU A 284 17.52 -4.06 19.03
C GLU A 284 18.16 -4.96 17.97
N MET A 285 18.31 -4.49 16.72
CA MET A 285 19.15 -5.11 15.70
C MET A 285 20.50 -4.41 15.63
N ARG A 286 21.57 -5.16 15.33
CA ARG A 286 22.90 -4.57 15.13
C ARG A 286 23.51 -4.98 13.80
N LEU A 287 23.75 -3.99 12.95
CA LEU A 287 24.46 -4.19 11.68
C LEU A 287 25.93 -4.54 11.90
N GLN A 288 26.44 -5.47 11.09
CA GLN A 288 27.84 -5.91 11.08
C GLN A 288 28.76 -4.75 10.67
N SER A 289 28.34 -3.95 9.69
CA SER A 289 29.03 -2.74 9.23
C SER A 289 29.26 -1.74 10.37
N ASP A 290 28.21 -1.35 11.09
CA ASP A 290 28.28 -0.41 12.21
C ASP A 290 29.17 -0.94 13.33
N PHE A 291 29.00 -2.21 13.71
CA PHE A 291 29.87 -2.83 14.70
C PHE A 291 31.34 -2.79 14.25
N ALA A 292 31.63 -3.16 12.99
CA ALA A 292 32.99 -3.12 12.46
C ALA A 292 33.57 -1.69 12.40
N ILE A 293 32.79 -0.69 12.00
CA ILE A 293 33.18 0.72 11.99
C ILE A 293 33.44 1.25 13.41
N SER A 294 32.66 0.81 14.40
CA SER A 294 32.85 1.16 15.82
C SER A 294 34.17 0.61 16.40
N GLN A 295 34.68 -0.50 15.84
CA GLN A 295 35.89 -1.18 16.32
C GLN A 295 37.15 -0.88 15.50
N ASP A 296 37.04 -0.48 14.23
CA ASP A 296 38.19 -0.28 13.34
C ASP A 296 39.11 0.88 13.81
N PRO A 297 40.45 0.74 13.78
CA PRO A 297 41.38 1.80 14.20
C PRO A 297 41.25 3.14 13.46
N ARG A 298 40.64 3.15 12.26
CA ARG A 298 40.41 4.37 11.45
C ARG A 298 39.19 5.18 11.91
N THR A 299 38.24 4.56 12.61
CA THR A 299 36.91 5.13 12.87
C THR A 299 36.44 5.00 14.32
N SER A 300 36.93 4.04 15.10
CA SER A 300 36.56 3.81 16.51
C SER A 300 36.66 5.05 17.42
N CYS A 301 37.69 5.88 17.27
CA CYS A 301 37.79 7.14 18.02
C CYS A 301 36.88 8.27 17.51
N LEU A 302 36.47 8.22 16.23
CA LEU A 302 35.48 9.13 15.68
C LEU A 302 34.08 8.74 16.19
N TRP A 303 33.81 7.43 16.25
CA TRP A 303 32.59 6.84 16.80
C TRP A 303 32.43 7.18 18.28
N GLN A 304 33.44 6.88 19.11
CA GLN A 304 33.41 7.18 20.55
C GLN A 304 33.26 8.70 20.84
N ASN A 305 33.71 9.58 19.94
CA ASN A 305 33.61 11.02 20.11
C ASN A 305 32.18 11.57 19.95
N MET A 306 31.25 10.82 19.35
CA MET A 306 29.83 11.21 19.26
C MET A 306 29.05 10.94 20.56
N ILE A 307 29.48 9.93 21.33
CA ILE A 307 28.81 9.44 22.54
C ILE A 307 28.67 10.57 23.57
N ASN A 308 27.43 10.94 23.89
CA ASN A 308 27.10 12.02 24.82
C ASN A 308 27.60 13.40 24.39
N ASN A 309 27.70 13.62 23.07
CA ASN A 309 28.27 14.81 22.46
C ASN A 309 27.34 15.38 21.38
N GLN A 310 26.07 15.58 21.75
CA GLN A 310 24.96 15.99 20.87
C GLN A 310 25.32 17.12 19.91
N ALA A 311 25.97 18.18 20.41
CA ALA A 311 26.36 19.34 19.61
C ALA A 311 27.39 19.00 18.52
N THR A 312 28.31 18.07 18.79
CA THR A 312 29.28 17.59 17.80
C THR A 312 28.62 16.67 16.78
N MET A 313 27.83 15.69 17.24
CA MET A 313 27.14 14.75 16.38
C MET A 313 26.19 15.48 15.40
N ALA A 314 25.28 16.31 15.91
CA ALA A 314 24.34 17.05 15.09
C ALA A 314 25.02 18.07 14.16
N SER A 315 26.12 18.71 14.57
CA SER A 315 26.83 19.64 13.67
C SER A 315 27.64 18.93 12.58
N GLN A 316 28.27 17.79 12.88
CA GLN A 316 29.00 17.01 11.88
C GLN A 316 28.04 16.30 10.91
N PHE A 317 26.95 15.68 11.39
CA PHE A 317 25.89 15.13 10.55
C PHE A 317 25.30 16.20 9.61
N LYS A 318 24.98 17.39 10.14
CA LYS A 318 24.51 18.52 9.30
C LYS A 318 25.50 18.91 8.21
N ALA A 319 26.80 18.93 8.52
CA ALA A 319 27.84 19.27 7.55
C ALA A 319 27.98 18.20 6.46
N ALA A 320 27.96 16.92 6.84
CA ALA A 320 28.04 15.80 5.90
C ALA A 320 26.77 15.68 5.03
N MET A 321 25.57 15.85 5.61
CA MET A 321 24.31 15.90 4.85
C MET A 321 24.28 17.08 3.86
N ALA A 322 24.79 18.26 4.24
CA ALA A 322 24.86 19.42 3.34
C ALA A 322 25.79 19.21 2.13
N LYS A 323 26.68 18.22 2.19
CA LYS A 323 27.52 17.74 1.09
C LYS A 323 26.85 16.60 0.30
N LEU A 324 26.24 15.63 1.00
CA LEU A 324 25.48 14.53 0.43
C LEU A 324 24.34 15.01 -0.47
N GLN A 325 23.50 15.95 0.00
CA GLN A 325 22.36 16.50 -0.75
C GLN A 325 22.74 17.27 -2.03
N VAL A 326 24.03 17.45 -2.35
CA VAL A 326 24.50 18.19 -3.54
C VAL A 326 25.50 17.41 -4.39
N LEU A 327 25.64 16.09 -4.18
CA LEU A 327 26.48 15.25 -5.04
C LEU A 327 26.00 15.27 -6.50
N GLY A 328 26.93 15.48 -7.43
CA GLY A 328 26.65 15.69 -8.85
C GLY A 328 25.93 16.99 -9.23
N GLN A 329 25.51 17.81 -8.26
CA GLN A 329 24.65 18.97 -8.50
C GLN A 329 25.43 20.25 -8.86
N PRO A 330 24.83 21.17 -9.65
CA PRO A 330 25.46 22.43 -9.99
C PRO A 330 25.57 23.36 -8.77
N SER A 331 26.61 24.20 -8.73
CA SER A 331 26.82 25.20 -7.67
C SER A 331 25.76 26.33 -7.65
N THR A 332 24.83 26.34 -8.60
CA THR A 332 23.79 27.37 -8.79
C THR A 332 22.48 27.08 -8.06
N LEU A 333 22.37 26.00 -7.27
CA LEU A 333 21.17 25.72 -6.48
C LEU A 333 20.87 26.85 -5.47
N ILE A 334 19.60 27.19 -5.34
CA ILE A 334 19.11 28.26 -4.46
C ILE A 334 19.01 27.74 -3.03
N ASP A 335 19.66 28.39 -2.07
CA ASP A 335 19.45 28.06 -0.65
C ASP A 335 18.00 28.40 -0.23
N CYS A 336 17.28 27.37 0.21
CA CYS A 336 15.92 27.44 0.76
C CYS A 336 15.85 26.76 2.14
N SER A 337 16.97 26.69 2.87
CA SER A 337 17.05 26.07 4.20
C SER A 337 16.16 26.75 5.26
N ASP A 338 15.58 27.91 4.94
CA ASP A 338 14.65 28.61 5.81
C ASP A 338 13.18 28.13 5.73
N VAL A 339 12.84 27.23 4.79
CA VAL A 339 11.50 26.60 4.69
C VAL A 339 11.37 25.31 5.51
N VAL A 340 12.49 24.60 5.73
CA VAL A 340 12.55 23.37 6.55
C VAL A 340 12.10 23.71 7.98
N PRO A 341 11.26 22.92 8.68
CA PRO A 341 10.88 23.22 10.06
C PRO A 341 12.08 23.34 11.02
N VAL A 342 11.86 23.91 12.21
CA VAL A 342 12.89 24.00 13.26
C VAL A 342 12.71 22.81 14.19
N PRO A 343 13.67 21.87 14.30
CA PRO A 343 13.50 20.68 15.12
C PRO A 343 13.41 21.00 16.61
N ALA A 344 12.72 20.13 17.35
CA ALA A 344 12.77 20.15 18.81
C ALA A 344 14.20 19.84 19.30
N ALA A 345 14.60 20.41 20.44
CA ALA A 345 15.92 20.17 21.01
C ALA A 345 15.91 18.94 21.94
N PHE A 346 16.85 18.01 21.76
CA PHE A 346 17.18 16.99 22.75
C PHE A 346 17.82 17.65 23.98
N ALA A 347 17.50 17.17 25.18
CA ALA A 347 17.85 17.83 26.43
C ALA A 347 18.41 16.86 27.48
N GLY A 348 19.68 17.08 27.85
CA GLY A 348 20.39 16.30 28.87
C GLY A 348 21.46 15.37 28.30
N PRO A 349 22.09 14.55 29.16
CA PRO A 349 23.04 13.53 28.74
C PRO A 349 22.33 12.20 28.40
N ILE A 350 22.91 11.47 27.45
CA ILE A 350 22.52 10.09 27.12
C ILE A 350 22.92 9.12 28.26
N LYS A 351 22.42 7.88 28.24
CA LYS A 351 22.52 6.96 29.39
C LYS A 351 22.76 5.51 28.95
N TYR A 352 23.43 4.74 29.80
CA TYR A 352 23.36 3.29 29.63
C TYR A 352 21.90 2.83 29.78
N PRO A 353 21.36 2.04 28.84
CA PRO A 353 20.09 1.35 29.03
C PRO A 353 20.10 0.52 30.32
N ALA A 354 18.92 0.22 30.84
CA ALA A 354 18.80 -0.40 32.15
C ALA A 354 19.54 -1.76 32.22
N SER A 355 20.13 -2.07 33.38
CA SER A 355 21.10 -3.16 33.59
C SER A 355 22.46 -3.07 32.84
N PHE A 356 22.71 -2.08 31.97
CA PHE A 356 24.02 -1.89 31.31
C PHE A 356 24.88 -0.85 32.02
N SER A 357 26.19 -0.93 31.80
CA SER A 357 27.20 -0.05 32.40
C SER A 357 28.49 -0.02 31.57
N LYS A 358 29.48 0.76 32.01
CA LYS A 358 30.83 0.73 31.42
C LYS A 358 31.49 -0.66 31.42
N ALA A 359 31.11 -1.57 32.32
CA ALA A 359 31.60 -2.94 32.33
C ALA A 359 31.13 -3.78 31.12
N ASN A 360 30.12 -3.31 30.38
CA ASN A 360 29.57 -3.96 29.20
C ASN A 360 30.17 -3.44 27.88
N VAL A 361 31.03 -2.40 27.91
CA VAL A 361 31.49 -1.68 26.71
C VAL A 361 32.72 -2.34 26.08
N LEU A 362 32.62 -2.67 24.80
CA LEU A 362 33.69 -3.12 23.92
C LEU A 362 34.46 -1.90 23.36
N GLN A 363 35.24 -1.27 24.23
CA GLN A 363 35.94 -0.02 23.92
C GLN A 363 37.16 -0.25 23.00
N ALA A 364 37.09 0.19 21.75
CA ALA A 364 38.20 0.13 20.80
C ALA A 364 39.10 1.39 20.79
N CYS A 365 38.56 2.58 21.04
CA CYS A 365 39.36 3.81 21.05
C CYS A 365 40.23 3.93 22.32
N PRO A 366 41.54 4.25 22.23
CA PRO A 366 42.41 4.43 23.41
C PRO A 366 42.06 5.62 24.32
N SER A 367 41.29 6.60 23.83
CA SER A 367 40.85 7.76 24.63
C SER A 367 39.82 7.36 25.70
N ALA A 368 39.79 8.07 26.83
CA ALA A 368 38.90 7.73 27.94
C ALA A 368 37.41 7.75 27.54
N PHE A 369 36.70 6.63 27.76
CA PHE A 369 35.26 6.53 27.51
C PHE A 369 34.45 7.47 28.45
N PRO A 370 33.42 8.18 27.95
CA PRO A 370 32.57 9.09 28.73
C PRO A 370 32.00 8.50 30.03
N VAL A 371 31.69 9.37 30.99
CA VAL A 371 31.02 8.99 32.25
C VAL A 371 29.52 9.20 32.08
N LEU A 372 28.77 8.11 31.97
CA LEU A 372 27.31 8.11 31.80
C LEU A 372 26.62 7.46 32.99
N SER A 373 25.39 7.89 33.29
CA SER A 373 24.52 7.20 34.25
C SER A 373 23.77 6.03 33.61
N THR A 374 23.45 5.00 34.37
CA THR A 374 22.56 3.90 33.97
C THR A 374 21.10 4.21 34.30
N VAL A 375 20.17 3.81 33.44
CA VAL A 375 18.72 3.85 33.72
C VAL A 375 18.37 2.79 34.78
N ALA A 376 17.58 3.16 35.80
CA ALA A 376 17.20 2.22 36.85
C ALA A 376 16.10 1.24 36.38
N GLY A 377 16.34 -0.07 36.48
CA GLY A 377 15.38 -1.10 36.13
C GLY A 377 16.03 -2.40 35.65
N PRO A 378 15.23 -3.41 35.24
CA PRO A 378 15.69 -4.52 34.41
C PRO A 378 16.04 -4.03 32.99
N ALA A 379 16.77 -4.84 32.22
CA ALA A 379 17.05 -4.52 30.82
C ALA A 379 15.75 -4.32 30.01
N PRO A 380 15.71 -3.35 29.08
CA PRO A 380 14.53 -3.13 28.25
C PRO A 380 14.33 -4.28 27.25
N THR A 381 13.13 -4.31 26.68
CA THR A 381 12.86 -4.98 25.41
C THR A 381 12.22 -3.93 24.52
N LEU A 382 12.78 -3.70 23.34
CA LEU A 382 12.29 -2.70 22.41
C LEU A 382 11.10 -3.28 21.64
N ALA A 383 10.17 -2.41 21.25
CA ALA A 383 9.17 -2.74 20.25
C ALA A 383 9.70 -2.30 18.88
N PRO A 384 9.30 -2.98 17.78
CA PRO A 384 9.53 -2.47 16.44
C PRO A 384 9.00 -1.05 16.25
N VAL A 385 9.66 -0.27 15.40
CA VAL A 385 9.10 0.95 14.82
C VAL A 385 7.83 0.57 14.06
N GLY A 386 6.73 1.22 14.41
CA GLY A 386 5.45 0.97 13.76
C GLY A 386 5.38 1.61 12.38
N GLY A 387 5.48 0.81 11.33
CA GLY A 387 4.82 1.12 10.05
C GLY A 387 3.32 1.32 10.29
N HIS A 388 2.91 2.59 10.39
CA HIS A 388 1.57 3.07 10.77
C HIS A 388 0.85 2.30 11.89
N ASP A 389 1.26 2.49 13.15
CA ASP A 389 0.41 2.16 14.31
C ASP A 389 -0.31 3.41 14.84
N VAL A 390 -1.31 3.89 14.08
CA VAL A 390 -2.06 5.16 14.28
C VAL A 390 -2.93 5.19 15.57
N ASN A 391 -2.67 4.26 16.48
CA ASN A 391 -3.32 4.09 17.78
C ASN A 391 -2.38 4.41 18.95
N SER A 392 -1.06 4.49 18.76
CA SER A 392 -0.11 4.84 19.84
C SER A 392 -0.41 6.22 20.46
N ALA A 393 -0.61 7.24 19.62
CA ALA A 393 -1.02 8.59 20.04
C ALA A 393 -2.40 8.65 20.75
N ARG A 394 -3.24 7.62 20.59
CA ARG A 394 -4.56 7.52 21.25
C ARG A 394 -4.52 6.71 22.56
N ASN A 395 -3.69 5.67 22.63
CA ASN A 395 -3.54 4.85 23.84
C ASN A 395 -2.88 5.59 25.02
N ALA A 396 -2.16 6.70 24.76
CA ALA A 396 -1.69 7.62 25.81
C ALA A 396 -2.83 8.23 26.66
N SER A 397 -4.06 8.32 26.13
CA SER A 397 -5.24 8.80 26.88
C SER A 397 -5.99 7.71 27.65
N TYR A 398 -5.60 6.43 27.51
CA TYR A 398 -6.31 5.28 28.09
C TYR A 398 -5.41 4.36 28.92
N ARG A 399 -4.55 4.94 29.78
CA ARG A 399 -3.98 4.22 30.92
C ARG A 399 -4.50 4.78 32.23
N THR A 400 -5.13 3.93 33.04
CA THR A 400 -5.73 4.28 34.32
C THR A 400 -4.68 4.70 35.34
N ALA A 401 -4.67 5.99 35.73
CA ALA A 401 -3.92 6.43 36.89
C ALA A 401 -4.52 5.80 38.18
N PRO A 402 -3.69 5.23 39.08
CA PRO A 402 -4.20 4.61 40.30
C PRO A 402 -4.70 5.68 41.28
N ALA A 403 -5.90 5.45 41.84
CA ALA A 403 -6.59 6.44 42.68
C ALA A 403 -6.05 6.48 44.12
N ALA A 404 -4.99 7.27 44.36
CA ALA A 404 -4.57 7.70 45.70
C ALA A 404 -3.82 9.04 45.64
N SER A 405 -4.01 9.91 46.66
CA SER A 405 -3.28 11.17 46.90
C SER A 405 -3.28 12.18 45.72
N LEU A 406 -3.99 13.31 45.77
CA LEU A 406 -3.95 14.31 46.83
C LEU A 406 -5.34 14.89 47.18
N LEU A 407 -5.61 15.03 48.48
CA LEU A 407 -6.52 16.05 49.01
C LEU A 407 -5.70 17.31 49.32
N ALA A 408 -6.35 18.48 49.26
CA ALA A 408 -5.76 19.82 49.15
C ALA A 408 -5.12 20.10 47.76
N THR A 409 -5.27 21.30 47.18
CA THR A 409 -5.71 22.59 47.78
C THR A 409 -6.81 23.27 46.98
N LEU A 410 -7.89 23.67 47.66
CA LEU A 410 -8.88 24.63 47.16
C LEU A 410 -8.53 26.04 47.68
N THR A 411 -9.11 27.07 47.04
CA THR A 411 -8.93 28.53 47.28
C THR A 411 -7.72 29.18 46.59
N TYR A 412 -7.87 30.49 46.29
CA TYR A 412 -7.05 31.33 45.39
C TYR A 412 -7.04 30.86 43.90
N ASN A 413 -7.54 31.61 42.91
CA ASN A 413 -8.11 32.97 42.90
C ASN A 413 -9.42 33.03 42.08
N VAL A 414 -10.47 33.59 42.69
CA VAL A 414 -11.61 34.17 41.95
C VAL A 414 -11.56 35.68 42.16
N LEU A 415 -10.94 36.39 41.21
CA LEU A 415 -11.04 37.84 40.98
C LEU A 415 -10.21 38.21 39.73
N TRP A 416 -10.72 39.16 38.93
CA TRP A 416 -10.15 39.66 37.66
C TRP A 416 -10.11 38.67 36.48
N GLY A 417 -10.94 38.91 35.46
CA GLY A 417 -10.85 38.23 34.16
C GLY A 417 -12.10 38.38 33.27
N THR A 418 -13.29 38.23 33.84
CA THR A 418 -14.57 38.13 33.10
C THR A 418 -15.15 39.48 32.61
N GLY A 419 -14.29 40.41 32.18
CA GLY A 419 -14.68 41.75 31.74
C GLY A 419 -14.47 42.07 30.25
N LEU A 420 -13.57 41.35 29.55
CA LEU A 420 -13.07 41.79 28.24
C LEU A 420 -13.68 41.05 27.03
N VAL A 421 -14.14 39.81 27.21
CA VAL A 421 -14.61 38.96 26.10
C VAL A 421 -15.97 39.42 25.54
N LEU A 422 -16.87 39.91 26.42
CA LEU A 422 -18.24 40.33 26.04
C LEU A 422 -18.30 41.66 25.26
N LEU A 423 -17.21 42.44 25.21
CA LEU A 423 -17.19 43.73 24.52
C LEU A 423 -16.73 43.62 23.05
N LEU A 424 -15.91 42.62 22.72
CA LEU A 424 -15.36 42.45 21.36
C LEU A 424 -16.35 41.79 20.38
N SER A 425 -17.22 40.90 20.86
CA SER A 425 -18.25 40.24 20.02
C SER A 425 -19.37 41.19 19.54
N LEU A 426 -19.51 42.37 20.15
CA LEU A 426 -20.55 43.35 19.79
C LEU A 426 -20.10 44.39 18.74
N ILE A 427 -18.80 44.51 18.48
CA ILE A 427 -18.26 45.54 17.57
C ILE A 427 -18.17 45.02 16.12
N THR A 428 -17.96 43.71 15.92
CA THR A 428 -17.86 43.10 14.59
C THR A 428 -19.20 42.96 13.85
N PHE A 429 -20.34 43.06 14.54
CA PHE A 429 -21.67 42.92 13.94
C PHE A 429 -22.20 44.20 13.27
N SER A 430 -21.59 45.37 13.52
CA SER A 430 -22.09 46.67 13.05
C SER A 430 -21.41 47.22 11.79
N MET A 431 -20.48 46.50 11.15
CA MET A 431 -19.77 46.97 9.95
C MET A 431 -19.74 45.96 8.78
N ARG A 432 -20.91 45.49 8.33
CA ARG A 432 -21.05 44.84 7.00
C ARG A 432 -22.45 44.93 6.37
N LEU A 433 -23.17 46.03 6.62
CA LEU A 433 -24.54 46.27 6.11
C LEU A 433 -24.64 47.52 5.21
N ALA A 434 -23.64 47.74 4.35
CA ALA A 434 -23.56 48.94 3.51
C ALA A 434 -23.03 48.71 2.07
N ASP A 435 -22.89 47.47 1.57
CA ASP A 435 -22.64 47.26 0.13
C ASP A 435 -23.05 45.87 -0.38
N LEU A 436 -24.30 45.73 -0.85
CA LEU A 436 -24.76 44.70 -1.81
C LEU A 436 -26.22 44.94 -2.28
N ARG A 437 -26.56 46.19 -2.58
CA ARG A 437 -27.88 46.57 -3.14
C ARG A 437 -27.92 46.41 -4.68
N TRP A 438 -27.70 45.21 -5.20
CA TRP A 438 -28.07 44.84 -6.58
C TRP A 438 -28.29 43.32 -6.72
N ARG A 439 -29.14 42.92 -7.69
CA ARG A 439 -29.44 41.53 -8.10
C ARG A 439 -30.36 40.67 -7.20
N ALA A 440 -31.16 41.27 -6.34
CA ALA A 440 -32.44 40.66 -5.95
C ALA A 440 -33.48 40.89 -7.07
N GLY A 441 -33.62 39.95 -8.01
CA GLY A 441 -34.52 40.14 -9.17
C GLY A 441 -34.82 38.92 -10.05
N TRP A 442 -34.29 37.73 -9.76
CA TRP A 442 -34.48 36.52 -10.58
C TRP A 442 -34.78 35.27 -9.71
N LEU A 443 -35.61 35.44 -8.67
CA LEU A 443 -36.04 34.31 -7.81
C LEU A 443 -37.56 34.32 -7.50
N MET A 444 -38.37 34.71 -8.48
CA MET A 444 -39.84 34.54 -8.45
C MET A 444 -40.41 34.15 -9.83
N MET A 445 -39.90 33.07 -10.44
CA MET A 445 -40.56 32.33 -11.54
C MET A 445 -39.82 31.00 -11.84
N ALA A 446 -40.01 29.97 -11.00
CA ALA A 446 -39.46 28.63 -11.24
C ALA A 446 -40.21 27.46 -10.55
N THR A 447 -41.29 27.71 -9.81
CA THR A 447 -42.01 26.70 -9.01
C THR A 447 -43.04 25.88 -9.79
N SER A 448 -42.89 25.79 -11.12
CA SER A 448 -43.86 25.18 -12.03
C SER A 448 -43.19 24.43 -13.20
N GLY A 449 -42.31 23.48 -12.90
CA GLY A 449 -41.61 22.66 -13.91
C GLY A 449 -41.41 21.17 -13.57
N VAL A 450 -41.55 20.77 -12.29
CA VAL A 450 -41.07 19.47 -11.78
C VAL A 450 -42.03 18.28 -12.04
N VAL A 451 -43.13 18.49 -12.77
CA VAL A 451 -44.15 17.44 -13.03
C VAL A 451 -44.00 16.77 -14.40
N ASN A 452 -43.28 17.37 -15.36
CA ASN A 452 -43.21 16.88 -16.75
C ASN A 452 -41.99 16.00 -17.10
N CYS A 453 -40.98 15.87 -16.23
CA CYS A 453 -39.73 15.17 -16.58
C CYS A 453 -39.81 13.64 -16.61
N ILE A 454 -40.89 13.03 -16.11
CA ILE A 454 -41.07 11.56 -16.11
C ILE A 454 -41.58 11.04 -17.47
N ALA A 455 -42.12 11.91 -18.33
CA ALA A 455 -42.74 11.53 -19.60
C ALA A 455 -41.76 11.31 -20.78
N PHE A 456 -40.45 11.54 -20.60
CA PHE A 456 -39.47 11.59 -21.70
C PHE A 456 -38.48 10.41 -21.79
N LEU A 457 -38.53 9.43 -20.88
CA LEU A 457 -37.62 8.27 -20.85
C LEU A 457 -38.13 7.04 -21.64
N LEU A 458 -39.18 7.19 -22.45
CA LEU A 458 -39.80 6.10 -23.23
C LEU A 458 -39.76 6.33 -24.76
N ILE A 459 -38.61 6.78 -25.29
CA ILE A 459 -38.31 6.80 -26.73
C ILE A 459 -36.87 6.31 -26.96
N PRO A 460 -36.63 5.24 -27.75
CA PRO A 460 -35.27 4.78 -28.06
C PRO A 460 -34.59 5.71 -29.08
N PRO A 461 -33.27 5.97 -28.97
CA PRO A 461 -32.57 6.90 -29.85
C PRO A 461 -32.33 6.29 -31.24
N ILE A 462 -32.93 6.90 -32.26
CA ILE A 462 -32.59 6.64 -33.67
C ILE A 462 -31.19 7.22 -33.94
N ARG A 463 -30.29 6.39 -34.48
CA ARG A 463 -28.93 6.84 -34.88
C ARG A 463 -29.03 7.86 -36.03
N SER A 464 -28.53 9.07 -35.79
CA SER A 464 -28.22 10.05 -36.84
C SER A 464 -26.72 10.03 -37.10
N ALA A 465 -26.31 9.78 -38.35
CA ALA A 465 -24.92 9.90 -38.77
C ALA A 465 -24.54 11.38 -38.99
N LYS A 466 -23.27 11.73 -38.77
CA LYS A 466 -22.68 12.95 -39.31
C LYS A 466 -22.00 12.64 -40.64
N SER A 467 -22.20 13.53 -41.61
CA SER A 467 -21.42 13.62 -42.83
C SER A 467 -20.14 14.43 -42.58
N ASP A 468 -19.04 13.99 -43.18
CA ASP A 468 -17.97 14.85 -43.68
C ASP A 468 -17.76 14.51 -45.17
N ASP A 469 -17.23 15.45 -45.94
CA ASP A 469 -17.46 15.53 -47.40
C ASP A 469 -16.24 15.13 -48.27
N SER A 470 -16.48 14.95 -49.58
CA SER A 470 -15.55 14.73 -50.71
C SER A 470 -14.93 13.32 -50.88
N GLY A 471 -14.88 12.80 -52.13
CA GLY A 471 -14.15 11.54 -52.40
C GLY A 471 -14.32 10.72 -53.70
N GLN A 472 -15.17 11.09 -54.69
CA GLN A 472 -15.25 10.51 -56.07
C GLN A 472 -15.49 8.99 -56.31
N LEU A 473 -16.53 8.67 -57.10
CA LEU A 473 -16.61 7.69 -58.22
C LEU A 473 -15.96 6.29 -58.07
N PHE A 474 -16.69 5.16 -58.12
CA PHE A 474 -17.22 4.58 -59.38
C PHE A 474 -18.28 3.46 -59.21
N ALA A 475 -18.87 3.06 -60.35
CA ALA A 475 -20.13 2.33 -60.58
C ALA A 475 -20.32 0.85 -60.11
N ALA A 476 -21.62 0.49 -60.01
CA ALA A 476 -22.27 -0.83 -60.22
C ALA A 476 -22.04 -1.99 -59.20
N GLY A 477 -23.04 -2.88 -58.96
CA GLY A 477 -24.45 -2.88 -59.38
C GLY A 477 -25.20 -4.21 -59.15
N ASN A 478 -26.53 -4.17 -59.04
CA ASN A 478 -27.50 -5.31 -58.86
C ASN A 478 -27.35 -6.12 -57.54
N GLY A 479 -28.36 -6.76 -56.95
CA GLY A 479 -29.84 -6.85 -57.12
C GLY A 479 -30.39 -7.70 -55.94
N SER A 480 -31.52 -7.40 -55.28
CA SER A 480 -32.91 -7.79 -55.66
C SER A 480 -33.09 -9.33 -55.81
N ILE A 481 -34.10 -10.05 -55.27
CA ILE A 481 -35.51 -9.74 -54.89
C ILE A 481 -36.00 -10.58 -53.66
N SER A 482 -37.01 -10.01 -52.99
CA SER A 482 -37.83 -10.36 -51.81
C SER A 482 -38.52 -11.75 -51.59
N SER A 483 -38.98 -11.95 -50.33
CA SER A 483 -40.31 -12.51 -49.92
C SER A 483 -40.48 -14.06 -49.83
N THR A 484 -41.51 -14.66 -49.18
CA THR A 484 -42.67 -14.14 -48.38
C THR A 484 -43.20 -15.19 -47.35
N SER A 485 -44.17 -14.78 -46.50
CA SER A 485 -45.06 -15.51 -45.53
C SER A 485 -44.72 -15.32 -44.03
N ALA A 486 -45.58 -14.94 -43.08
CA ALA A 486 -47.06 -14.90 -42.85
C ALA A 486 -47.69 -16.23 -42.40
N SER A 487 -48.58 -16.36 -41.40
CA SER A 487 -49.18 -15.46 -40.35
C SER A 487 -49.82 -16.37 -39.25
N ARG A 488 -50.33 -16.00 -38.05
CA ARG A 488 -51.05 -14.85 -37.41
C ARG A 488 -50.63 -14.75 -35.92
N ALA A 489 -50.91 -13.74 -35.07
CA ALA A 489 -51.81 -12.56 -35.03
C ALA A 489 -53.20 -12.72 -34.34
N HIS A 490 -53.30 -12.26 -33.08
CA HIS A 490 -54.54 -11.74 -32.46
C HIS A 490 -54.30 -10.31 -31.92
N ARG A 491 -55.37 -9.54 -31.70
CA ARG A 491 -55.37 -8.09 -31.41
C ARG A 491 -56.36 -7.76 -30.29
N VAL A 492 -56.08 -6.70 -29.53
CA VAL A 492 -57.09 -5.71 -29.12
C VAL A 492 -56.53 -4.30 -29.38
N LEU A 493 -57.38 -3.38 -29.86
CA LEU A 493 -57.07 -1.95 -29.99
C LEU A 493 -57.99 -1.17 -29.03
N VAL A 494 -57.53 0.01 -28.57
CA VAL A 494 -58.39 1.21 -28.50
C VAL A 494 -57.57 2.42 -29.01
N THR A 495 -58.24 3.43 -29.55
CA THR A 495 -57.65 4.55 -30.32
C THR A 495 -57.55 5.86 -29.54
N HIS A 496 -56.52 6.67 -29.83
CA HIS A 496 -56.57 8.11 -29.59
C HIS A 496 -57.44 8.84 -30.63
N LYS A 497 -58.25 9.82 -30.18
CA LYS A 497 -58.56 11.05 -30.92
C LYS A 497 -58.96 12.18 -29.95
N PRO A 498 -58.77 13.47 -30.32
CA PRO A 498 -58.85 14.59 -29.38
C PRO A 498 -60.22 15.29 -29.38
N LEU A 499 -60.46 16.11 -28.35
CA LEU A 499 -61.53 17.12 -28.32
C LEU A 499 -61.01 18.41 -27.68
N VAL A 500 -61.48 19.55 -28.21
CA VAL A 500 -61.16 20.91 -27.76
C VAL A 500 -62.48 21.61 -27.44
N SER A 501 -62.63 22.25 -26.27
CA SER A 501 -63.13 23.63 -26.13
C SER A 501 -63.27 24.13 -24.68
N ALA A 502 -63.09 25.45 -24.53
CA ALA A 502 -63.68 26.41 -23.59
C ALA A 502 -64.12 26.07 -22.15
N VAL A 503 -63.44 26.73 -21.19
CA VAL A 503 -64.00 27.64 -20.16
C VAL A 503 -65.24 27.22 -19.35
N ALA A 504 -65.04 27.02 -18.04
CA ALA A 504 -65.97 27.42 -16.97
C ALA A 504 -65.18 27.81 -15.70
N VAL A 505 -65.74 28.68 -14.86
CA VAL A 505 -65.12 29.10 -13.57
C VAL A 505 -65.80 28.36 -12.42
N GLY A 506 -65.00 27.75 -11.53
CA GLY A 506 -65.49 27.02 -10.36
C GLY A 506 -64.37 26.70 -9.37
N HIS A 507 -64.71 26.55 -8.09
CA HIS A 507 -63.77 26.42 -6.98
C HIS A 507 -62.79 25.25 -7.11
N ARG A 508 -61.55 25.45 -6.64
CA ARG A 508 -60.58 24.36 -6.45
C ARG A 508 -60.89 23.56 -5.18
N GLU A 509 -61.36 22.35 -5.36
CA GLU A 509 -60.92 21.23 -4.53
C GLU A 509 -59.91 20.41 -5.36
N HIS A 510 -58.76 20.07 -4.77
CA HIS A 510 -57.79 19.20 -5.44
C HIS A 510 -58.09 17.74 -5.07
N PRO A 511 -58.29 16.83 -6.05
CA PRO A 511 -58.42 15.41 -5.76
C PRO A 511 -57.08 14.88 -5.19
N PRO A 512 -57.11 13.84 -4.34
CA PRO A 512 -55.90 13.27 -3.76
C PRO A 512 -55.00 12.71 -4.87
N GLN A 513 -53.75 13.18 -4.92
CA GLN A 513 -52.75 12.62 -5.83
C GLN A 513 -52.50 11.16 -5.45
N ALA A 514 -52.75 10.25 -6.40
CA ALA A 514 -52.37 8.85 -6.26
C ALA A 514 -50.85 8.75 -6.16
N ARG A 515 -50.35 8.53 -4.94
CA ARG A 515 -48.94 8.22 -4.69
C ARG A 515 -48.71 6.78 -5.11
N ILE A 516 -47.78 6.55 -6.03
CA ILE A 516 -47.28 5.21 -6.34
C ILE A 516 -46.65 4.64 -5.05
N PRO A 517 -47.04 3.44 -4.60
CA PRO A 517 -46.45 2.78 -3.44
C PRO A 517 -44.92 2.65 -3.55
N LEU A 518 -44.20 2.77 -2.43
CA LEU A 518 -42.73 2.74 -2.41
C LEU A 518 -42.17 1.38 -2.86
N GLU A 519 -42.96 0.33 -2.67
CA GLU A 519 -42.73 -1.04 -3.10
C GLU A 519 -42.58 -1.15 -4.63
N LEU A 520 -43.32 -0.34 -5.42
CA LEU A 520 -43.15 -0.31 -6.87
C LEU A 520 -41.90 0.46 -7.31
N PHE A 521 -41.50 1.50 -6.56
CA PHE A 521 -40.24 2.19 -6.81
C PHE A 521 -39.02 1.32 -6.47
N ARG A 522 -39.14 0.45 -5.47
CA ARG A 522 -38.11 -0.54 -5.12
C ARG A 522 -37.75 -1.42 -6.30
N GLU A 523 -38.73 -2.10 -6.89
CA GLU A 523 -38.52 -3.01 -8.03
C GLU A 523 -37.97 -2.29 -9.27
N ILE A 524 -38.43 -1.06 -9.53
CA ILE A 524 -37.91 -0.24 -10.64
C ILE A 524 -36.44 0.15 -10.40
N ILE A 525 -36.06 0.47 -9.16
CA ILE A 525 -34.70 0.90 -8.82
C ILE A 525 -33.73 -0.29 -8.72
N SER A 526 -34.19 -1.49 -8.33
CA SER A 526 -33.34 -2.69 -8.29
C SER A 526 -32.86 -3.18 -9.66
N HIS A 527 -33.46 -2.70 -10.76
CA HIS A 527 -33.00 -2.93 -12.13
C HIS A 527 -32.06 -1.82 -12.66
N ILE A 528 -31.66 -0.86 -11.83
CA ILE A 528 -30.66 0.16 -12.20
C ILE A 528 -29.29 -0.31 -11.71
N GLU A 529 -28.39 -0.55 -12.66
CA GLU A 529 -26.99 -0.96 -12.41
C GLU A 529 -26.01 0.24 -12.47
N ASP A 530 -26.37 1.32 -13.16
CA ASP A 530 -25.52 2.52 -13.28
C ASP A 530 -25.50 3.33 -11.97
N THR A 531 -24.37 3.22 -11.26
CA THR A 531 -24.08 3.95 -10.02
C THR A 531 -24.21 5.47 -10.16
N SER A 532 -23.97 6.03 -11.36
CA SER A 532 -24.06 7.46 -11.67
C SER A 532 -25.52 7.91 -11.70
N ILE A 533 -26.40 7.08 -12.26
CA ILE A 533 -27.86 7.30 -12.28
C ILE A 533 -28.42 7.18 -10.85
N LEU A 534 -27.97 6.18 -10.08
CA LEU A 534 -28.35 6.00 -8.68
C LEU A 534 -27.90 7.16 -7.78
N ALA A 535 -26.64 7.61 -7.92
CA ALA A 535 -26.13 8.78 -7.22
C ALA A 535 -26.90 10.05 -7.59
N THR A 536 -27.24 10.25 -8.87
CA THR A 536 -28.06 11.37 -9.34
C THR A 536 -29.48 11.32 -8.75
N LEU A 537 -30.12 10.14 -8.73
CA LEU A 537 -31.42 9.92 -8.09
C LEU A 537 -31.39 10.27 -6.60
N ALA A 538 -30.34 9.86 -5.88
CA ALA A 538 -30.14 10.19 -4.48
C ALA A 538 -29.91 11.69 -4.25
N LEU A 539 -29.16 12.38 -5.11
CA LEU A 539 -28.91 13.82 -4.98
C LEU A 539 -30.12 14.69 -5.35
N VAL A 540 -30.95 14.26 -6.30
CA VAL A 540 -32.03 15.08 -6.88
C VAL A 540 -33.41 14.77 -6.29
N CYS A 541 -33.66 13.56 -5.77
CA CYS A 541 -34.99 13.14 -5.33
C CYS A 541 -35.01 12.62 -3.88
N HIS A 542 -35.37 13.50 -2.93
CA HIS A 542 -35.56 13.12 -1.52
C HIS A 542 -36.56 11.98 -1.27
N VAL A 543 -37.54 11.77 -2.17
CA VAL A 543 -38.52 10.68 -2.04
C VAL A 543 -37.91 9.32 -2.40
N LEU A 544 -37.02 9.27 -3.39
CA LEU A 544 -36.37 8.03 -3.86
C LEU A 544 -34.99 7.82 -3.20
N LEU A 545 -34.50 8.79 -2.44
CA LEU A 545 -33.23 8.78 -1.70
C LEU A 545 -32.95 7.47 -0.95
N HIS A 546 -33.97 6.87 -0.33
CA HIS A 546 -33.79 5.65 0.45
C HIS A 546 -33.55 4.42 -0.44
N GLU A 547 -34.42 4.15 -1.42
CA GLU A 547 -34.25 3.02 -2.34
C GLU A 547 -33.04 3.21 -3.27
N ALA A 548 -32.76 4.44 -3.71
CA ALA A 548 -31.57 4.76 -4.50
C ALA A 548 -30.27 4.52 -3.71
N ARG A 549 -30.22 4.89 -2.42
CA ARG A 549 -29.10 4.54 -1.53
C ARG A 549 -29.03 3.05 -1.26
N ARG A 550 -30.17 2.38 -1.04
CA ARG A 550 -30.23 0.93 -0.87
C ARG A 550 -29.54 0.25 -2.05
N GLN A 551 -30.00 0.48 -3.28
CA GLN A 551 -29.41 -0.11 -4.48
C GLN A 551 -27.92 0.26 -4.66
N LEU A 552 -27.53 1.52 -4.43
CA LEU A 552 -26.15 1.98 -4.57
C LEU A 552 -25.17 1.27 -3.62
N TYR A 553 -25.66 0.81 -2.45
CA TYR A 553 -24.84 0.13 -1.44
C TYR A 553 -25.15 -1.36 -1.27
N THR A 554 -26.15 -1.94 -1.95
CA THR A 554 -26.46 -3.38 -1.93
C THR A 554 -25.22 -4.23 -2.27
N SER A 555 -24.50 -3.84 -3.33
CA SER A 555 -23.31 -4.52 -3.81
C SER A 555 -22.17 -3.52 -4.01
N VAL A 556 -21.20 -3.56 -3.10
CA VAL A 556 -20.07 -2.64 -3.03
C VAL A 556 -18.83 -3.29 -3.64
N ALA A 557 -18.23 -2.63 -4.63
CA ALA A 557 -16.92 -2.95 -5.20
C ALA A 557 -16.19 -1.63 -5.55
N PRO A 558 -14.84 -1.58 -5.49
CA PRO A 558 -14.07 -0.48 -6.04
C PRO A 558 -14.35 -0.30 -7.53
N GLN A 559 -14.53 0.93 -7.99
CA GLN A 559 -14.63 1.24 -9.42
C GLN A 559 -13.25 1.29 -10.09
N ASP A 560 -12.24 1.67 -9.32
CA ASP A 560 -10.82 1.62 -9.67
C ASP A 560 -10.11 0.95 -8.49
N THR A 561 -9.55 -0.23 -8.74
CA THR A 561 -8.82 -1.03 -7.75
C THR A 561 -7.42 -0.51 -7.48
N SER A 562 -6.87 0.33 -8.37
CA SER A 562 -5.59 1.03 -8.15
C SER A 562 -5.72 2.30 -7.30
N ASN A 563 -6.94 2.70 -6.93
CA ASN A 563 -7.22 3.94 -6.21
C ASN A 563 -7.45 3.69 -4.70
N VAL A 564 -6.36 3.48 -3.96
CA VAL A 564 -6.36 3.22 -2.51
C VAL A 564 -7.12 4.31 -1.73
N LEU A 565 -7.00 5.58 -2.11
CA LEU A 565 -7.72 6.70 -1.48
C LEU A 565 -9.24 6.59 -1.65
N GLN A 566 -9.73 6.15 -2.82
CA GLN A 566 -11.16 5.90 -3.05
C GLN A 566 -11.64 4.71 -2.20
N HIS A 567 -10.83 3.66 -2.05
CA HIS A 567 -11.14 2.52 -1.17
C HIS A 567 -11.20 2.93 0.31
N LEU A 568 -10.19 3.65 0.81
CA LEU A 568 -10.14 4.16 2.18
C LEU A 568 -11.30 5.12 2.50
N HIS A 569 -11.69 6.00 1.56
CA HIS A 569 -12.84 6.88 1.75
C HIS A 569 -14.17 6.11 1.83
N LEU A 570 -14.32 5.05 1.04
CA LEU A 570 -15.46 4.13 1.09
C LEU A 570 -15.51 3.38 2.43
N LEU A 571 -14.40 2.77 2.86
CA LEU A 571 -14.31 2.08 4.16
C LEU A 571 -14.61 3.02 5.34
N ARG A 572 -14.00 4.22 5.38
CA ARG A 572 -14.30 5.23 6.41
C ARG A 572 -15.77 5.65 6.39
N THR A 573 -16.38 5.81 5.22
CA THR A 573 -17.83 6.12 5.09
C THR A 573 -18.71 5.01 5.68
N LEU A 574 -18.29 3.74 5.58
CA LEU A 574 -19.01 2.59 6.14
C LEU A 574 -18.86 2.51 7.67
N VAL A 575 -17.66 2.77 8.20
CA VAL A 575 -17.39 2.90 9.65
C VAL A 575 -18.20 4.05 10.26
N GLU A 576 -18.17 5.23 9.66
CA GLU A 576 -18.86 6.43 10.15
C GLU A 576 -20.39 6.37 10.04
N ARG A 577 -20.94 5.48 9.20
CA ARG A 577 -22.37 5.44 8.88
C ARG A 577 -22.92 4.01 8.90
N PRO A 578 -23.19 3.45 10.11
CA PRO A 578 -23.76 2.11 10.25
C PRO A 578 -25.07 1.90 9.46
N THR A 579 -25.89 2.95 9.29
CA THR A 579 -27.13 2.91 8.48
C THR A 579 -26.90 2.77 6.97
N ILE A 580 -25.65 2.93 6.50
CA ILE A 580 -25.24 2.65 5.13
C ILE A 580 -24.55 1.28 5.07
N ALA A 581 -23.68 0.95 6.02
CA ALA A 581 -23.05 -0.37 6.10
C ALA A 581 -24.09 -1.51 6.24
N SER A 582 -25.19 -1.28 6.97
CA SER A 582 -26.31 -2.23 7.06
C SER A 582 -27.10 -2.41 5.75
N LEU A 583 -26.81 -1.66 4.69
CA LEU A 583 -27.37 -1.88 3.34
C LEU A 583 -26.50 -2.84 2.51
N VAL A 584 -25.24 -3.09 2.91
CA VAL A 584 -24.29 -3.91 2.17
C VAL A 584 -24.62 -5.39 2.36
N THR A 585 -24.98 -6.05 1.25
CA THR A 585 -25.20 -7.51 1.21
C THR A 585 -24.08 -8.23 0.46
N SER A 586 -23.32 -7.52 -0.36
CA SER A 586 -22.22 -8.05 -1.16
C SER A 586 -21.05 -7.07 -1.12
N PHE A 587 -19.88 -7.51 -0.67
CA PHE A 587 -18.66 -6.70 -0.62
C PHE A 587 -17.52 -7.38 -1.37
N ARG A 588 -16.85 -6.64 -2.26
CA ARG A 588 -15.64 -7.07 -2.96
C ARG A 588 -14.50 -6.12 -2.58
N SER A 589 -13.40 -6.67 -2.09
CA SER A 589 -12.09 -6.02 -2.16
C SER A 589 -11.20 -6.82 -3.11
N SER A 590 -10.53 -6.12 -4.03
CA SER A 590 -9.67 -6.69 -5.04
C SER A 590 -8.44 -5.81 -5.18
N GLU A 591 -7.27 -6.43 -5.33
CA GLU A 591 -6.00 -5.75 -5.58
C GLU A 591 -5.54 -4.80 -4.45
N VAL A 592 -5.70 -5.23 -3.19
CA VAL A 592 -4.78 -4.76 -2.13
C VAL A 592 -3.42 -5.36 -2.45
N ILE A 593 -2.65 -4.66 -3.30
CA ILE A 593 -1.33 -5.08 -3.82
C ILE A 593 -0.19 -4.62 -2.90
N GLN A 594 -0.45 -3.63 -2.05
CA GLN A 594 0.53 -3.07 -1.12
C GLN A 594 0.46 -3.82 0.20
N VAL A 595 1.55 -4.52 0.50
CA VAL A 595 1.81 -5.15 1.79
C VAL A 595 1.94 -4.06 2.87
N TYR A 596 1.75 -4.42 4.14
CA TYR A 596 2.04 -3.60 5.32
C TYR A 596 1.22 -2.32 5.63
N GLU A 597 0.27 -1.86 4.81
CA GLU A 597 -0.64 -0.76 5.19
C GLU A 597 -1.66 -1.14 6.31
N ARG A 598 -1.23 -1.17 7.58
CA ARG A 598 -2.12 -1.31 8.76
C ARG A 598 -3.39 -0.42 8.72
N PRO A 599 -3.36 0.84 8.24
CA PRO A 599 -4.55 1.69 8.17
C PRO A 599 -5.68 1.15 7.28
N ILE A 600 -5.41 0.32 6.27
CA ILE A 600 -6.48 -0.29 5.46
C ILE A 600 -7.15 -1.43 6.21
N TRP A 601 -6.38 -2.23 6.96
CA TRP A 601 -6.84 -3.40 7.70
C TRP A 601 -7.72 -3.06 8.90
N ASP A 602 -7.30 -2.09 9.73
CA ASP A 602 -8.08 -1.58 10.87
C ASP A 602 -9.45 -1.04 10.42
N VAL A 603 -9.45 -0.23 9.34
CA VAL A 603 -10.67 0.41 8.82
C VAL A 603 -11.54 -0.60 8.04
N LEU A 604 -10.95 -1.63 7.42
CA LEU A 604 -11.69 -2.76 6.84
C LEU A 604 -12.38 -3.59 7.92
N HIS A 605 -11.70 -3.96 9.01
CA HIS A 605 -12.32 -4.68 10.14
C HIS A 605 -13.45 -3.85 10.76
N GLY A 606 -13.18 -2.56 11.01
CA GLY A 606 -14.18 -1.61 11.48
C GLY A 606 -15.41 -1.54 10.57
N ALA A 607 -15.21 -1.51 9.24
CA ALA A 607 -16.29 -1.48 8.26
C ALA A 607 -17.08 -2.79 8.23
N LEU A 608 -16.40 -3.94 8.19
CA LEU A 608 -17.03 -5.28 8.20
C LEU A 608 -17.91 -5.46 9.45
N ARG A 609 -17.46 -5.00 10.63
CA ARG A 609 -18.24 -5.03 11.87
C ARG A 609 -19.49 -4.13 11.86
N GLN A 610 -19.63 -3.22 10.89
CA GLN A 610 -20.89 -2.47 10.64
C GLN A 610 -21.79 -3.13 9.57
N MET A 611 -21.31 -4.07 8.76
CA MET A 611 -22.06 -4.69 7.65
C MET A 611 -22.97 -5.83 8.13
N SER A 612 -23.94 -5.54 9.01
CA SER A 612 -24.80 -6.55 9.65
C SER A 612 -25.60 -7.46 8.70
N ASN A 613 -25.74 -7.10 7.42
CA ASN A 613 -26.48 -7.85 6.41
C ASN A 613 -25.58 -8.46 5.31
N LEU A 614 -24.26 -8.51 5.51
CA LEU A 614 -23.32 -9.06 4.52
C LEU A 614 -23.57 -10.55 4.29
N LYS A 615 -23.73 -10.94 3.02
CA LYS A 615 -23.95 -12.32 2.57
C LYS A 615 -22.86 -12.85 1.65
N ARG A 616 -22.22 -11.99 0.87
CA ARG A 616 -21.14 -12.37 -0.05
C ARG A 616 -19.91 -11.53 0.19
N LEU A 617 -18.81 -12.17 0.58
CA LEU A 617 -17.50 -11.54 0.71
C LEU A 617 -16.55 -12.10 -0.34
N HIS A 618 -16.03 -11.23 -1.21
CA HIS A 618 -14.89 -11.53 -2.07
C HIS A 618 -13.71 -10.68 -1.58
N PHE A 619 -12.67 -11.34 -1.12
CA PHE A 619 -11.44 -10.69 -0.66
C PHE A 619 -10.25 -11.23 -1.48
N ARG A 620 -9.38 -10.32 -1.95
CA ARG A 620 -8.12 -10.66 -2.59
C ARG A 620 -7.01 -9.64 -2.27
N SER A 621 -5.88 -10.13 -1.79
CA SER A 621 -4.69 -9.36 -1.40
C SER A 621 -3.42 -10.06 -1.89
N PHE A 622 -2.32 -9.33 -2.03
CA PHE A 622 -1.00 -9.88 -2.35
C PHE A 622 -0.02 -9.48 -1.24
N GLY A 623 0.61 -10.48 -0.60
CA GLY A 623 1.40 -10.29 0.63
C GLY A 623 0.53 -10.35 1.90
N GLY A 624 1.10 -10.91 2.97
CA GLY A 624 0.44 -11.02 4.28
C GLY A 624 0.45 -9.71 5.07
N ALA A 625 -0.31 -9.55 6.15
CA ALA A 625 -1.41 -10.34 6.71
C ALA A 625 -2.43 -9.34 7.32
N PRO A 626 -3.65 -9.72 7.79
CA PRO A 626 -3.88 -10.84 8.72
C PRO A 626 -4.57 -12.07 8.10
N CYS A 627 -4.38 -13.22 8.75
CA CYS A 627 -5.23 -14.39 8.60
C CYS A 627 -6.31 -14.37 9.71
N GLY A 628 -7.57 -14.71 9.40
CA GLY A 628 -8.61 -14.88 10.42
C GLY A 628 -9.24 -13.62 11.00
N ASP A 629 -8.44 -12.75 11.62
CA ASP A 629 -8.91 -11.70 12.53
C ASP A 629 -9.94 -10.74 11.93
N LEU A 630 -9.82 -10.45 10.63
CA LEU A 630 -10.75 -9.61 9.86
C LEU A 630 -12.20 -10.13 9.85
N LEU A 631 -12.42 -11.40 10.20
CA LEU A 631 -13.75 -12.04 10.28
C LEU A 631 -14.19 -12.33 11.73
N LEU A 632 -13.31 -12.14 12.72
CA LEU A 632 -13.67 -12.25 14.13
C LEU A 632 -14.63 -11.13 14.55
N ASP A 633 -15.54 -11.46 15.46
CA ASP A 633 -16.59 -10.58 16.00
C ASP A 633 -17.47 -9.89 14.94
N CYS A 634 -17.57 -10.45 13.73
CA CYS A 634 -18.39 -9.90 12.67
C CYS A 634 -19.87 -10.32 12.84
N PRO A 635 -20.83 -9.38 12.77
CA PRO A 635 -22.25 -9.64 13.11
C PRO A 635 -23.05 -10.37 12.01
N PHE A 636 -22.41 -10.79 10.93
CA PHE A 636 -23.06 -11.31 9.72
C PHE A 636 -22.96 -12.83 9.56
N GLN A 637 -23.72 -13.38 8.61
CA GLN A 637 -23.72 -14.79 8.23
C GLN A 637 -23.57 -14.92 6.71
N LEU A 638 -22.34 -15.15 6.27
CA LEU A 638 -21.98 -15.33 4.86
C LEU A 638 -22.61 -16.59 4.28
N GLU A 639 -23.04 -16.49 3.03
CA GLU A 639 -23.42 -17.61 2.16
C GLU A 639 -22.30 -17.91 1.15
N TYR A 640 -21.49 -16.90 0.81
CA TYR A 640 -20.36 -16.96 -0.11
C TYR A 640 -19.13 -16.28 0.50
N LEU A 641 -18.01 -17.00 0.58
CA LEU A 641 -16.70 -16.48 0.94
C LEU A 641 -15.67 -16.86 -0.13
N HIS A 642 -14.99 -15.86 -0.68
CA HIS A 642 -13.81 -16.06 -1.53
C HIS A 642 -12.61 -15.34 -0.92
N TRP A 643 -11.58 -16.08 -0.56
CA TRP A 643 -10.43 -15.61 0.21
C TRP A 643 -9.12 -15.89 -0.53
N GLY A 644 -8.78 -14.99 -1.46
CA GLY A 644 -7.50 -14.99 -2.19
C GLY A 644 -6.45 -14.17 -1.44
N ASN A 645 -6.04 -14.63 -0.25
CA ASN A 645 -4.98 -13.98 0.53
C ASN A 645 -4.03 -15.03 1.10
N HIS A 646 -2.74 -14.92 0.76
CA HIS A 646 -1.69 -15.78 1.28
C HIS A 646 -1.06 -15.14 2.52
N SER A 647 -0.97 -15.89 3.63
CA SER A 647 -0.08 -15.54 4.74
C SER A 647 1.34 -16.03 4.43
N GLU A 648 2.36 -15.44 5.07
CA GLU A 648 3.74 -15.94 4.98
C GLU A 648 3.94 -17.22 5.82
N THR A 649 3.11 -17.39 6.86
CA THR A 649 2.80 -18.71 7.43
C THR A 649 1.93 -19.48 6.43
N LEU A 650 2.29 -20.71 6.09
CA LEU A 650 1.52 -21.57 5.17
C LEU A 650 0.36 -22.26 5.90
N ASP A 651 -0.36 -21.47 6.72
CA ASP A 651 -1.17 -21.98 7.81
C ASP A 651 -2.43 -21.12 7.99
N ILE A 652 -3.62 -21.72 7.87
CA ILE A 652 -4.89 -21.14 8.30
C ILE A 652 -4.85 -21.00 9.83
N ASP A 653 -4.59 -19.79 10.33
CA ASP A 653 -4.52 -19.55 11.78
C ASP A 653 -5.83 -20.01 12.48
N SER A 654 -5.67 -20.47 13.71
CA SER A 654 -6.71 -20.69 14.70
C SER A 654 -7.79 -19.60 14.70
N ALA A 655 -7.44 -18.33 14.49
CA ALA A 655 -8.36 -17.21 14.31
C ALA A 655 -9.34 -17.39 13.14
N PHE A 656 -8.88 -17.86 11.97
CA PHE A 656 -9.74 -18.10 10.79
C PHE A 656 -10.59 -19.35 10.97
N CYS A 657 -10.05 -20.40 11.60
CA CYS A 657 -10.83 -21.57 12.01
C CYS A 657 -11.97 -21.19 12.99
N VAL A 658 -11.70 -20.30 13.96
CA VAL A 658 -12.72 -19.73 14.86
C VAL A 658 -13.73 -18.90 14.08
N ALA A 659 -13.30 -18.03 13.16
CA ALA A 659 -14.22 -17.23 12.35
C ALA A 659 -15.14 -18.10 11.47
N LEU A 660 -14.61 -19.12 10.79
CA LEU A 660 -15.40 -20.08 10.01
C LEU A 660 -16.37 -20.89 10.89
N SER A 661 -16.01 -21.24 12.13
CA SER A 661 -16.92 -21.92 13.06
C SER A 661 -18.17 -21.09 13.39
N GLN A 662 -18.12 -19.77 13.20
CA GLN A 662 -19.25 -18.86 13.38
C GLN A 662 -20.12 -18.72 12.12
N GLN A 663 -19.68 -19.16 10.93
CA GLN A 663 -20.39 -18.99 9.65
C GLN A 663 -21.23 -20.23 9.30
N LEU A 664 -22.39 -20.38 9.96
CA LEU A 664 -23.25 -21.57 9.85
C LEU A 664 -24.05 -21.66 8.55
N GLU A 665 -24.18 -20.54 7.83
CA GLU A 665 -24.92 -20.41 6.57
C GLU A 665 -24.04 -20.52 5.31
N LEU A 666 -22.73 -20.75 5.46
CA LEU A 666 -21.76 -20.73 4.36
C LEU A 666 -21.96 -21.91 3.41
N ARG A 667 -22.18 -21.62 2.12
CA ARG A 667 -22.39 -22.62 1.04
C ARG A 667 -21.26 -22.67 0.02
N TYR A 668 -20.55 -21.57 -0.17
CA TYR A 668 -19.40 -21.47 -1.07
C TYR A 668 -18.17 -20.97 -0.30
N LEU A 669 -17.06 -21.68 -0.44
CA LEU A 669 -15.76 -21.33 0.12
C LEU A 669 -14.68 -21.45 -0.96
N HIS A 670 -13.93 -20.37 -1.20
CA HIS A 670 -12.69 -20.39 -1.99
C HIS A 670 -11.51 -19.97 -1.11
N LEU A 671 -10.42 -20.75 -1.13
CA LEU A 671 -9.21 -20.53 -0.33
C LEU A 671 -7.94 -20.59 -1.20
N GLU A 672 -7.06 -19.60 -1.03
CA GLU A 672 -5.69 -19.60 -1.55
C GLU A 672 -4.68 -19.60 -0.39
N CYS A 673 -4.84 -20.56 0.53
CA CYS A 673 -3.97 -20.73 1.70
C CYS A 673 -3.97 -22.18 2.21
N ASP A 674 -2.80 -22.65 2.67
CA ASP A 674 -2.60 -23.97 3.27
C ASP A 674 -3.08 -24.01 4.75
N PRO A 675 -3.57 -25.15 5.26
CA PRO A 675 -4.06 -25.33 6.63
C PRO A 675 -2.92 -25.61 7.65
N PRO A 676 -3.12 -25.33 8.96
CA PRO A 676 -2.08 -25.32 10.00
C PRO A 676 -1.59 -26.70 10.45
N ASP A 677 -2.18 -27.76 9.91
CA ASP A 677 -1.74 -29.15 10.04
C ASP A 677 -2.15 -29.87 8.74
N PRO A 678 -1.31 -29.84 7.68
CA PRO A 678 -1.66 -30.37 6.36
C PRO A 678 -2.00 -31.87 6.39
N GLY A 679 -3.31 -32.16 6.32
CA GLY A 679 -3.89 -33.50 6.43
C GLY A 679 -4.89 -33.68 7.58
N ALA A 680 -5.06 -32.69 8.48
CA ALA A 680 -6.00 -32.75 9.58
C ALA A 680 -7.43 -32.27 9.18
N PRO A 681 -8.47 -33.12 9.21
CA PRO A 681 -9.82 -32.73 8.79
C PRO A 681 -10.54 -31.88 9.83
N LEU A 682 -11.12 -30.74 9.41
CA LEU A 682 -11.94 -29.90 10.29
C LEU A 682 -13.33 -30.53 10.51
N PRO A 683 -13.81 -30.64 11.77
CA PRO A 683 -15.10 -31.26 12.09
C PRO A 683 -16.28 -30.70 11.27
N ALA A 684 -17.12 -31.58 10.72
CA ALA A 684 -18.25 -31.24 9.84
C ALA A 684 -19.30 -30.28 10.46
N ALA A 685 -19.22 -29.98 11.75
CA ALA A 685 -20.00 -28.91 12.39
C ALA A 685 -19.54 -27.50 11.99
N ILE A 686 -18.30 -27.33 11.53
CA ILE A 686 -17.77 -26.09 10.95
C ILE A 686 -18.18 -26.05 9.47
N CYS A 687 -18.76 -24.93 9.02
CA CYS A 687 -19.36 -24.76 7.69
C CYS A 687 -20.31 -25.93 7.30
N PRO A 688 -21.38 -26.20 8.08
CA PRO A 688 -22.21 -27.40 7.95
C PRO A 688 -23.14 -27.39 6.71
N ARG A 689 -23.17 -26.29 5.94
CA ARG A 689 -23.95 -26.13 4.71
C ARG A 689 -23.09 -25.94 3.47
N LEU A 690 -21.80 -26.28 3.54
CA LEU A 690 -20.87 -26.11 2.43
C LEU A 690 -21.25 -27.03 1.26
N GLU A 691 -21.59 -26.43 0.11
CA GLU A 691 -22.05 -27.08 -1.12
C GLU A 691 -20.96 -27.08 -2.20
N ILE A 692 -20.12 -26.04 -2.22
CA ILE A 692 -19.07 -25.75 -3.21
C ILE A 692 -17.75 -25.38 -2.52
N LEU A 693 -16.63 -25.98 -2.94
CA LEU A 693 -15.29 -25.74 -2.39
C LEU A 693 -14.25 -25.51 -3.50
N GLU A 694 -13.60 -24.35 -3.52
CA GLU A 694 -12.54 -24.00 -4.46
C GLU A 694 -11.20 -23.80 -3.71
N GLY A 695 -10.08 -24.26 -4.26
CA GLY A 695 -8.75 -24.08 -3.66
C GLY A 695 -7.73 -25.16 -4.04
N ASN A 696 -6.67 -25.27 -3.22
CA ASN A 696 -5.62 -26.27 -3.35
C ASN A 696 -6.02 -27.64 -2.73
N PHE A 697 -5.19 -28.67 -2.87
CA PHE A 697 -5.55 -30.00 -2.34
C PHE A 697 -5.60 -30.07 -0.80
N ALA A 698 -4.80 -29.26 -0.07
CA ALA A 698 -4.84 -29.26 1.39
C ALA A 698 -6.15 -28.64 1.93
N SER A 699 -6.76 -27.71 1.19
CA SER A 699 -8.13 -27.24 1.44
C SER A 699 -9.16 -28.38 1.33
N PHE A 700 -8.94 -29.36 0.43
CA PHE A 700 -9.83 -30.52 0.32
C PHE A 700 -9.69 -31.49 1.49
N GLU A 701 -8.47 -31.78 1.95
CA GLU A 701 -8.22 -32.58 3.16
C GLU A 701 -8.88 -31.96 4.38
N THR A 702 -8.86 -30.63 4.46
CA THR A 702 -9.44 -29.86 5.56
C THR A 702 -10.98 -29.88 5.55
N PHE A 703 -11.62 -29.70 4.39
CA PHE A 703 -13.06 -29.41 4.31
C PHE A 703 -13.94 -30.50 3.67
N LEU A 704 -13.43 -31.41 2.85
CA LEU A 704 -14.27 -32.49 2.29
C LEU A 704 -14.76 -33.50 3.35
N PRO A 705 -13.92 -34.00 4.29
CA PRO A 705 -14.31 -35.13 5.14
C PRO A 705 -15.58 -34.91 5.96
N GLY A 706 -16.52 -35.85 5.81
CA GLY A 706 -17.82 -35.82 6.50
C GLY A 706 -18.82 -34.77 6.00
N ARG A 707 -18.57 -34.09 4.88
CA ARG A 707 -19.50 -33.13 4.24
C ARG A 707 -20.00 -33.65 2.88
N ASN A 708 -21.17 -33.19 2.45
CA ASN A 708 -21.78 -33.54 1.16
C ASN A 708 -21.52 -32.45 0.11
N ILE A 709 -20.25 -32.18 -0.17
CA ILE A 709 -19.82 -31.17 -1.14
C ILE A 709 -19.88 -31.78 -2.55
N THR A 710 -20.72 -31.22 -3.42
CA THR A 710 -21.00 -31.79 -4.76
C THR A 710 -20.25 -31.10 -5.89
N ALA A 711 -19.61 -29.96 -5.62
CA ALA A 711 -18.85 -29.19 -6.60
C ALA A 711 -17.50 -28.78 -6.02
N ILE A 712 -16.41 -29.06 -6.74
CA ILE A 712 -15.06 -28.63 -6.36
C ILE A 712 -14.30 -27.98 -7.52
N SER A 713 -13.40 -27.07 -7.18
CA SER A 713 -12.47 -26.42 -8.11
C SER A 713 -11.05 -26.58 -7.57
N TRP A 714 -10.29 -27.48 -8.17
CA TRP A 714 -8.89 -27.74 -7.79
C TRP A 714 -7.99 -26.82 -8.59
N ILE A 715 -7.37 -25.88 -7.88
CA ILE A 715 -6.47 -24.86 -8.39
C ILE A 715 -5.09 -25.17 -7.80
N PRO A 716 -4.21 -25.94 -8.48
CA PRO A 716 -2.98 -26.40 -7.87
C PRO A 716 -1.95 -25.28 -7.69
N GLU A 717 -1.13 -25.38 -6.64
CA GLU A 717 -0.16 -24.34 -6.27
C GLU A 717 1.29 -24.64 -6.65
N LEU A 718 2.12 -23.59 -6.69
CA LEU A 718 3.53 -23.61 -7.09
C LEU A 718 4.41 -24.52 -6.21
N ARG A 719 3.96 -24.85 -4.99
CA ARG A 719 4.65 -25.71 -4.01
C ARG A 719 3.97 -27.07 -3.82
N GLU A 720 2.87 -27.34 -4.52
CA GLU A 720 2.07 -28.56 -4.33
C GLU A 720 2.83 -29.80 -4.84
N SER A 721 2.88 -30.85 -4.01
CA SER A 721 3.64 -32.06 -4.33
C SER A 721 3.00 -32.85 -5.48
N THR A 722 3.79 -33.19 -6.50
CA THR A 722 3.35 -33.98 -7.66
C THR A 722 3.04 -35.45 -7.35
N SER A 723 3.11 -35.88 -6.09
CA SER A 723 2.73 -37.24 -5.65
C SER A 723 1.46 -37.21 -4.79
N ILE A 724 0.32 -36.96 -5.43
CA ILE A 724 -1.00 -36.86 -4.77
C ILE A 724 -1.57 -38.21 -4.33
N GLN A 725 -1.14 -39.31 -4.95
CA GLN A 725 -1.78 -40.63 -4.87
C GLN A 725 -2.06 -41.18 -3.44
N PRO A 726 -1.17 -41.05 -2.44
CA PRO A 726 -1.47 -41.50 -1.09
C PRO A 726 -2.61 -40.71 -0.44
N ARG A 727 -2.57 -39.38 -0.60
CA ARG A 727 -3.52 -38.42 0.00
C ARG A 727 -4.90 -38.51 -0.66
N LEU A 728 -4.93 -38.63 -2.00
CA LEU A 728 -6.15 -38.82 -2.78
C LEU A 728 -6.92 -40.09 -2.38
N ARG A 729 -6.21 -41.16 -1.97
CA ARG A 729 -6.82 -42.38 -1.47
C ARG A 729 -7.54 -42.19 -0.14
N GLU A 730 -7.10 -41.25 0.68
CA GLU A 730 -7.69 -40.96 1.99
C GLU A 730 -9.01 -40.17 1.85
N LEU A 731 -9.13 -39.33 0.80
CA LEU A 731 -10.37 -38.62 0.41
C LEU A 731 -11.22 -39.37 -0.63
N ALA A 732 -10.93 -40.66 -0.89
CA ALA A 732 -11.56 -41.40 -1.97
C ALA A 732 -13.08 -41.56 -1.81
N ALA A 733 -13.61 -41.54 -0.57
CA ALA A 733 -15.04 -41.65 -0.32
C ALA A 733 -15.80 -40.34 -0.64
N GLU A 734 -15.16 -39.20 -0.38
CA GLU A 734 -15.65 -37.86 -0.61
C GLU A 734 -15.68 -37.53 -2.12
N PHE A 735 -14.62 -37.86 -2.85
CA PHE A 735 -14.52 -37.60 -4.29
C PHE A 735 -15.59 -38.37 -5.12
N LEU A 736 -16.07 -39.52 -4.63
CA LEU A 736 -17.20 -40.24 -5.25
C LEU A 736 -18.52 -39.45 -5.27
N GLY A 737 -18.68 -38.44 -4.40
CA GLY A 737 -19.86 -37.58 -4.35
C GLY A 737 -19.83 -36.39 -5.32
N VAL A 738 -18.67 -36.11 -5.93
CA VAL A 738 -18.45 -34.92 -6.75
C VAL A 738 -19.14 -35.03 -8.12
N ARG A 739 -20.00 -34.05 -8.42
CA ARG A 739 -20.72 -33.92 -9.70
C ARG A 739 -20.15 -32.82 -10.61
N MET A 740 -19.54 -31.81 -10.03
CA MET A 740 -18.89 -30.71 -10.76
C MET A 740 -17.42 -30.63 -10.35
N LEU A 741 -16.52 -30.68 -11.33
CA LEU A 741 -15.09 -30.54 -11.12
C LEU A 741 -14.53 -29.49 -12.09
N THR A 742 -13.87 -28.46 -11.56
CA THR A 742 -12.87 -27.67 -12.32
C THR A 742 -11.49 -28.15 -11.91
N PHE A 743 -10.62 -28.48 -12.87
CA PHE A 743 -9.31 -29.07 -12.61
C PHE A 743 -8.20 -28.32 -13.36
N GLY A 744 -7.36 -27.62 -12.58
CA GLY A 744 -6.25 -26.80 -13.03
C GLY A 744 -6.45 -25.31 -12.82
N GLY A 745 -5.39 -24.54 -13.01
CA GLY A 745 -5.40 -23.09 -12.79
C GLY A 745 -4.24 -22.37 -13.47
N TYR A 746 -3.55 -21.52 -12.72
CA TYR A 746 -2.40 -20.74 -13.22
C TYR A 746 -1.10 -21.56 -13.28
N PHE A 747 -0.96 -22.56 -12.40
CA PHE A 747 0.23 -23.43 -12.30
C PHE A 747 0.00 -24.81 -12.95
N ALA A 748 1.06 -25.61 -13.02
CA ALA A 748 0.99 -26.97 -13.53
C ALA A 748 0.15 -27.87 -12.59
N ARG A 749 -0.61 -28.81 -13.16
CA ARG A 749 -1.50 -29.72 -12.42
C ARG A 749 -1.10 -31.19 -12.60
N PRO A 750 -1.53 -32.10 -11.70
CA PRO A 750 -1.45 -33.54 -11.92
C PRO A 750 -2.16 -33.98 -13.21
N HIS A 751 -1.79 -35.13 -13.75
CA HIS A 751 -2.39 -35.65 -14.98
C HIS A 751 -3.78 -36.24 -14.70
N LEU A 752 -4.75 -36.08 -15.61
CA LEU A 752 -6.12 -36.55 -15.37
C LEU A 752 -6.20 -38.05 -15.03
N SER A 753 -5.29 -38.87 -15.56
CA SER A 753 -5.20 -40.31 -15.23
C SER A 753 -4.97 -40.59 -13.74
N GLU A 754 -4.45 -39.63 -12.97
CA GLU A 754 -4.20 -39.79 -11.54
C GLU A 754 -5.47 -39.66 -10.70
N ILE A 755 -6.46 -38.90 -11.17
CA ILE A 755 -7.69 -38.59 -10.42
C ILE A 755 -8.93 -39.31 -10.97
N ILE A 756 -8.90 -39.75 -12.24
CA ILE A 756 -10.11 -40.16 -12.98
C ILE A 756 -10.86 -41.34 -12.36
N GLU A 757 -10.17 -42.26 -11.67
CA GLU A 757 -10.81 -43.40 -10.98
C GLU A 757 -11.60 -42.99 -9.72
N TYR A 758 -11.31 -41.82 -9.14
CA TYR A 758 -11.94 -41.30 -7.91
C TYR A 758 -13.18 -40.44 -8.19
N ILE A 759 -13.40 -40.00 -9.43
CA ILE A 759 -14.45 -39.02 -9.82
C ILE A 759 -15.55 -39.56 -10.79
N PRO A 760 -16.04 -40.81 -10.64
CA PRO A 760 -16.97 -41.41 -11.61
C PRO A 760 -18.36 -40.74 -11.68
N ALA A 761 -18.72 -39.92 -10.68
CA ALA A 761 -20.00 -39.21 -10.59
C ALA A 761 -20.04 -37.85 -11.32
N VAL A 762 -18.92 -37.41 -11.91
CA VAL A 762 -18.81 -36.08 -12.53
C VAL A 762 -19.70 -35.93 -13.77
N GLU A 763 -20.62 -34.98 -13.71
CA GLU A 763 -21.53 -34.55 -14.79
C GLU A 763 -21.04 -33.27 -15.49
N TYR A 764 -20.27 -32.42 -14.80
CA TYR A 764 -19.62 -31.22 -15.33
C TYR A 764 -18.11 -31.28 -15.07
N LEU A 765 -17.30 -31.16 -16.13
CA LEU A 765 -15.85 -31.06 -16.02
C LEU A 765 -15.34 -29.81 -16.75
N GLU A 766 -14.55 -28.98 -16.08
CA GLU A 766 -13.63 -28.04 -16.72
C GLU A 766 -12.20 -28.54 -16.60
N LEU A 767 -11.49 -28.64 -17.73
CA LEU A 767 -10.06 -28.89 -17.75
C LEU A 767 -9.30 -27.62 -18.15
N VAL A 768 -8.51 -27.10 -17.22
CA VAL A 768 -7.59 -25.98 -17.46
C VAL A 768 -6.21 -26.54 -17.80
N GLY A 769 -5.56 -26.01 -18.84
CA GLY A 769 -4.17 -26.36 -19.19
C GLY A 769 -3.95 -27.79 -19.71
N TYR A 770 -4.98 -28.40 -20.30
CA TYR A 770 -5.01 -29.82 -20.68
C TYR A 770 -4.06 -30.25 -21.81
N ALA A 771 -3.59 -31.49 -21.73
CA ALA A 771 -2.90 -32.22 -22.80
C ALA A 771 -3.90 -32.98 -23.70
N LEU A 772 -3.48 -33.39 -24.90
CA LEU A 772 -4.38 -33.96 -25.91
C LEU A 772 -4.74 -35.42 -25.67
N ASP A 773 -3.89 -36.16 -24.97
CA ASP A 773 -4.05 -37.55 -24.56
C ASP A 773 -5.01 -37.70 -23.36
N GLU A 774 -5.10 -36.70 -22.49
CA GLU A 774 -6.12 -36.64 -21.43
C GLU A 774 -7.55 -36.68 -21.98
N LEU A 775 -7.76 -36.18 -23.20
CA LEU A 775 -9.06 -36.24 -23.86
C LEU A 775 -9.50 -37.68 -24.13
N GLU A 776 -8.56 -38.60 -24.38
CA GLU A 776 -8.90 -40.01 -24.64
C GLU A 776 -9.33 -40.73 -23.33
N LEU A 777 -8.89 -40.21 -22.17
CA LEU A 777 -9.31 -40.70 -20.84
C LEU A 777 -10.75 -40.34 -20.48
N LEU A 778 -11.29 -39.22 -21.00
CA LEU A 778 -12.66 -38.75 -20.69
C LEU A 778 -13.76 -39.76 -21.02
N SER A 779 -13.46 -40.73 -21.90
CA SER A 779 -14.29 -41.91 -22.17
C SER A 779 -14.66 -42.74 -20.92
N GLN A 780 -13.90 -42.62 -19.82
CA GLN A 780 -14.15 -43.29 -18.55
C GLN A 780 -15.21 -42.57 -17.69
N LEU A 781 -15.42 -41.26 -17.91
CA LEU A 781 -16.40 -40.45 -17.18
C LEU A 781 -17.80 -40.62 -17.79
N THR A 782 -18.40 -41.80 -17.57
CA THR A 782 -19.67 -42.19 -18.19
C THR A 782 -20.87 -41.28 -17.88
N ASN A 783 -20.79 -40.46 -16.82
CA ASN A 783 -21.81 -39.48 -16.44
C ASN A 783 -21.59 -38.07 -17.03
N LEU A 784 -20.48 -37.81 -17.72
CA LEU A 784 -20.09 -36.47 -18.17
C LEU A 784 -21.06 -35.91 -19.21
N ARG A 785 -21.79 -34.84 -18.86
CA ARG A 785 -22.73 -34.10 -19.71
C ARG A 785 -22.15 -32.83 -20.31
N ARG A 786 -21.33 -32.10 -19.53
CA ARG A 786 -20.73 -30.83 -19.99
C ARG A 786 -19.23 -30.83 -19.78
N LEU A 787 -18.50 -30.55 -20.86
CA LEU A 787 -17.06 -30.36 -20.86
C LEU A 787 -16.72 -28.90 -21.20
N VAL A 788 -15.84 -28.29 -20.41
CA VAL A 788 -15.21 -27.00 -20.71
C VAL A 788 -13.71 -27.23 -20.87
N LEU A 789 -13.14 -26.72 -21.97
CA LEU A 789 -11.70 -26.86 -22.28
C LEU A 789 -11.05 -25.49 -22.34
N THR A 790 -10.26 -25.18 -21.32
CA THR A 790 -9.67 -23.86 -21.08
C THR A 790 -8.16 -23.90 -21.29
N LEU A 791 -7.65 -23.10 -22.24
CA LEU A 791 -6.21 -22.97 -22.43
C LEU A 791 -5.58 -22.16 -21.29
N GLY A 792 -4.60 -22.75 -20.60
CA GLY A 792 -3.77 -22.03 -19.64
C GLY A 792 -3.02 -20.86 -20.29
N ARG A 793 -2.76 -19.80 -19.51
CA ARG A 793 -1.87 -18.70 -19.94
C ARG A 793 -0.42 -19.21 -19.96
N PRO A 794 0.41 -18.77 -20.92
CA PRO A 794 1.84 -19.07 -20.88
C PRO A 794 2.48 -18.37 -19.68
N SER A 795 3.09 -19.14 -18.77
CA SER A 795 3.70 -18.63 -17.54
C SER A 795 4.89 -17.71 -17.84
N SER A 796 4.81 -16.45 -17.41
CA SER A 796 5.90 -15.47 -17.53
C SER A 796 6.97 -15.66 -16.45
N GLY A 797 7.77 -16.72 -16.58
CA GLY A 797 8.92 -17.00 -15.71
C GLY A 797 9.39 -18.45 -15.68
N GLY A 798 8.47 -19.40 -15.90
CA GLY A 798 8.79 -20.83 -16.01
C GLY A 798 9.39 -21.23 -17.37
N ALA A 799 10.10 -22.36 -17.41
CA ALA A 799 10.61 -22.94 -18.65
C ALA A 799 9.47 -23.23 -19.65
N PRO A 800 9.70 -23.12 -20.97
CA PRO A 800 8.65 -23.36 -21.95
C PRO A 800 8.14 -24.81 -21.88
N PRO A 801 6.84 -25.06 -22.13
CA PRO A 801 6.32 -26.41 -22.21
C PRO A 801 7.06 -27.22 -23.29
N PRO A 802 7.24 -28.54 -23.10
CA PRO A 802 8.02 -29.37 -24.02
C PRO A 802 7.50 -29.25 -25.45
N SER A 803 8.44 -29.18 -26.40
CA SER A 803 8.26 -28.64 -27.76
C SER A 803 7.01 -29.12 -28.52
N GLY A 804 5.93 -28.34 -28.43
CA GLY A 804 4.72 -28.44 -29.26
C GLY A 804 4.67 -27.35 -30.36
N PRO A 805 4.04 -27.61 -31.52
CA PRO A 805 4.18 -26.75 -32.70
C PRO A 805 3.45 -25.40 -32.57
N SER A 806 4.21 -24.31 -32.77
CA SER A 806 3.77 -22.92 -32.70
C SER A 806 2.91 -22.48 -33.91
N SER A 807 1.66 -22.94 -33.99
CA SER A 807 0.67 -22.31 -34.88
C SER A 807 -0.78 -22.42 -34.38
N SER A 808 -1.44 -21.26 -34.25
CA SER A 808 -2.81 -21.13 -33.76
C SER A 808 -3.90 -21.57 -34.76
N SER A 809 -3.50 -22.02 -35.95
CA SER A 809 -4.37 -22.64 -36.97
C SER A 809 -4.32 -24.17 -36.92
N PHE A 810 -3.11 -24.76 -36.88
CA PHE A 810 -2.93 -26.21 -36.87
C PHE A 810 -3.49 -26.85 -35.58
N ALA A 811 -3.32 -26.17 -34.45
CA ALA A 811 -3.90 -26.61 -33.17
C ALA A 811 -5.45 -26.58 -33.15
N VAL A 812 -6.12 -25.89 -34.07
CA VAL A 812 -7.59 -25.82 -34.11
C VAL A 812 -8.18 -26.97 -34.93
N SER A 813 -7.58 -27.33 -36.07
CA SER A 813 -8.06 -28.48 -36.86
C SER A 813 -7.84 -29.81 -36.14
N THR A 814 -6.73 -30.00 -35.42
CA THR A 814 -6.47 -31.19 -34.59
C THR A 814 -7.34 -31.26 -33.33
N ARG A 815 -7.83 -30.13 -32.82
CA ARG A 815 -8.89 -30.12 -31.78
C ARG A 815 -10.20 -30.63 -32.35
N PHE A 816 -10.67 -30.11 -33.49
CA PHE A 816 -11.95 -30.54 -34.08
C PHE A 816 -12.00 -32.05 -34.37
N SER A 817 -10.94 -32.63 -34.94
CA SER A 817 -10.88 -34.08 -35.20
C SER A 817 -10.69 -34.93 -33.94
N SER A 818 -10.21 -34.35 -32.83
CA SER A 818 -10.18 -35.02 -31.51
C SER A 818 -11.51 -34.90 -30.77
N MET A 819 -12.20 -33.75 -30.85
CA MET A 819 -13.57 -33.56 -30.34
C MET A 819 -14.58 -34.50 -31.02
N GLN A 820 -14.43 -34.74 -32.33
CA GLN A 820 -15.28 -35.73 -33.02
C GLN A 820 -15.05 -37.16 -32.56
N ARG A 821 -13.81 -37.54 -32.16
CA ARG A 821 -13.53 -38.84 -31.53
C ARG A 821 -14.08 -38.90 -30.11
N LEU A 822 -13.91 -37.82 -29.34
CA LEU A 822 -14.44 -37.68 -27.98
C LEU A 822 -15.95 -37.98 -27.91
N LEU A 823 -16.73 -37.41 -28.85
CA LEU A 823 -18.17 -37.62 -28.94
C LEU A 823 -18.58 -39.06 -29.25
N GLN A 824 -17.74 -39.81 -29.96
CA GLN A 824 -17.97 -41.24 -30.23
C GLN A 824 -17.63 -42.13 -29.03
N GLN A 825 -17.00 -41.56 -27.99
CA GLN A 825 -16.56 -42.27 -26.79
C GLN A 825 -17.39 -41.85 -25.55
N CYS A 826 -17.87 -40.60 -25.49
CA CYS A 826 -18.59 -40.03 -24.35
C CYS A 826 -20.09 -39.92 -24.63
N ASN A 827 -20.82 -41.03 -24.55
CA ASN A 827 -22.25 -41.13 -24.96
C ASN A 827 -23.19 -40.15 -24.23
N SER A 828 -22.87 -39.78 -22.99
CA SER A 828 -23.68 -38.89 -22.14
C SER A 828 -23.43 -37.41 -22.38
N LEU A 829 -22.46 -37.05 -23.22
CA LEU A 829 -22.05 -35.67 -23.43
C LEU A 829 -23.12 -34.90 -24.21
N GLU A 830 -23.48 -33.71 -23.71
CA GLU A 830 -24.54 -32.83 -24.23
C GLU A 830 -23.95 -31.53 -24.83
N ARG A 831 -22.86 -31.01 -24.24
CA ARG A 831 -22.27 -29.71 -24.58
C ARG A 831 -20.75 -29.68 -24.38
N ILE A 832 -20.04 -29.02 -25.30
CA ILE A 832 -18.62 -28.70 -25.18
C ILE A 832 -18.43 -27.19 -25.35
N ASP A 833 -17.74 -26.55 -24.41
CA ASP A 833 -17.32 -25.15 -24.52
C ASP A 833 -15.79 -25.06 -24.65
N LEU A 834 -15.29 -24.21 -25.55
CA LEU A 834 -13.86 -23.95 -25.72
C LEU A 834 -13.52 -22.51 -25.34
N MET A 835 -12.50 -22.34 -24.49
CA MET A 835 -11.99 -21.03 -24.04
C MET A 835 -10.53 -20.85 -24.46
N HIS A 836 -10.24 -19.80 -25.23
CA HIS A 836 -8.88 -19.52 -25.69
C HIS A 836 -8.55 -18.02 -25.79
N ASN A 837 -7.32 -17.67 -25.45
CA ASN A 837 -6.76 -16.33 -25.65
C ASN A 837 -6.20 -16.19 -27.07
N ARG A 838 -6.22 -14.99 -27.66
CA ARG A 838 -5.57 -14.67 -28.94
C ARG A 838 -4.82 -13.33 -28.85
N THR A 839 -3.50 -13.41 -28.70
CA THR A 839 -2.59 -12.27 -28.82
C THR A 839 -2.50 -11.80 -30.28
N PHE A 840 -3.00 -10.60 -30.59
CA PHE A 840 -2.82 -9.97 -31.91
C PHE A 840 -1.66 -8.96 -31.89
N THR A 841 -0.57 -9.26 -32.61
CA THR A 841 0.54 -8.33 -32.83
C THR A 841 0.27 -7.40 -34.02
N HIS A 842 -0.31 -6.22 -33.79
CA HIS A 842 -0.46 -5.21 -34.84
C HIS A 842 0.88 -4.53 -35.17
N SER A 843 1.49 -4.90 -36.29
CA SER A 843 2.71 -4.29 -36.82
C SER A 843 2.40 -2.96 -37.53
N GLY A 844 2.25 -1.85 -36.79
CA GLY A 844 1.94 -0.57 -37.44
C GLY A 844 1.68 0.69 -36.58
N SER A 845 2.17 0.78 -35.33
CA SER A 845 2.08 2.02 -34.54
C SER A 845 3.21 2.12 -33.52
N ARG A 846 3.59 3.34 -33.11
CA ARG A 846 4.68 3.58 -32.14
C ARG A 846 4.28 3.39 -30.67
N ASN A 847 3.00 3.21 -30.36
CA ASN A 847 2.53 2.88 -29.01
C ASN A 847 2.17 1.39 -28.93
N ARG A 848 2.99 0.58 -28.24
CA ARG A 848 2.63 -0.80 -27.89
C ARG A 848 1.62 -0.81 -26.74
N LYS A 849 0.36 -1.12 -27.03
CA LYS A 849 -0.54 -1.80 -26.08
C LYS A 849 -0.81 -3.20 -26.62
N THR A 850 -0.41 -4.23 -25.88
CA THR A 850 -0.94 -5.58 -26.05
C THR A 850 -2.38 -5.61 -25.55
N THR A 851 -3.24 -6.36 -26.25
CA THR A 851 -4.63 -6.60 -25.85
C THR A 851 -4.92 -8.08 -26.04
N ASP A 852 -5.19 -8.76 -24.92
CA ASP A 852 -5.37 -10.21 -24.88
C ASP A 852 -6.85 -10.55 -25.07
N ASP A 853 -7.31 -10.51 -26.31
CA ASP A 853 -8.69 -10.88 -26.64
C ASP A 853 -8.96 -12.34 -26.24
N VAL A 854 -9.96 -12.53 -25.38
CA VAL A 854 -10.47 -13.86 -25.00
C VAL A 854 -11.67 -14.21 -25.88
N PHE A 855 -11.61 -15.41 -26.46
CA PHE A 855 -12.62 -15.97 -27.34
C PHE A 855 -13.29 -17.17 -26.67
N TYR A 856 -14.62 -17.18 -26.73
CA TYR A 856 -15.48 -18.24 -26.25
C TYR A 856 -16.24 -18.84 -27.45
N GLU A 857 -16.02 -20.13 -27.72
CA GLU A 857 -16.73 -20.88 -28.76
C GLU A 857 -17.57 -21.99 -28.11
N LYS A 858 -18.90 -21.90 -28.27
CA LYS A 858 -19.87 -22.81 -27.66
C LYS A 858 -20.42 -23.80 -28.68
N PHE A 859 -20.35 -25.09 -28.35
CA PHE A 859 -20.81 -26.20 -29.18
C PHE A 859 -21.91 -26.99 -28.45
N GLU A 860 -23.14 -26.90 -28.94
CA GLU A 860 -24.24 -27.75 -28.48
C GLU A 860 -24.53 -28.84 -29.50
N LEU A 861 -24.85 -30.03 -28.99
CA LEU A 861 -25.24 -31.18 -29.79
C LEU A 861 -26.74 -31.18 -30.04
N SER A 862 -27.16 -31.73 -31.17
CA SER A 862 -28.60 -31.92 -31.46
C SER A 862 -29.28 -32.92 -30.52
N SER A 863 -28.51 -33.82 -29.93
CA SER A 863 -28.88 -34.87 -28.98
C SER A 863 -27.62 -35.52 -28.39
N PRO A 864 -27.66 -36.18 -27.22
CA PRO A 864 -26.55 -36.98 -26.72
C PRO A 864 -26.10 -38.03 -27.74
N GLY A 865 -24.78 -38.25 -27.86
CA GLY A 865 -24.19 -39.17 -28.85
C GLY A 865 -24.28 -38.70 -30.33
N SER A 866 -24.74 -37.48 -30.60
CA SER A 866 -24.75 -36.94 -31.97
C SER A 866 -23.35 -36.56 -32.46
N SER A 867 -23.06 -36.82 -33.73
CA SER A 867 -21.84 -36.36 -34.42
C SER A 867 -21.97 -34.96 -35.05
N VAL A 868 -23.12 -34.30 -34.89
CA VAL A 868 -23.46 -33.01 -35.53
C VAL A 868 -23.56 -31.90 -34.50
N PHE A 869 -22.63 -30.95 -34.60
CA PHE A 869 -22.59 -29.73 -33.79
C PHE A 869 -23.45 -28.61 -34.38
N THR A 870 -24.03 -27.78 -33.50
CA THR A 870 -24.40 -26.40 -33.84
C THR A 870 -23.48 -25.44 -33.08
N VAL A 871 -22.87 -24.49 -33.78
CA VAL A 871 -22.10 -23.40 -33.15
C VAL A 871 -23.08 -22.31 -32.72
N VAL A 872 -23.37 -22.25 -31.42
CA VAL A 872 -24.49 -21.45 -30.89
C VAL A 872 -24.08 -20.01 -30.63
N SER A 873 -22.81 -19.77 -30.29
CA SER A 873 -22.28 -18.41 -30.12
C SER A 873 -20.77 -18.34 -30.31
N LYS A 874 -20.30 -17.25 -30.91
CA LYS A 874 -18.94 -16.73 -30.73
C LYS A 874 -19.04 -15.33 -30.12
N ARG A 875 -18.42 -15.13 -28.95
CA ARG A 875 -18.24 -13.80 -28.33
C ARG A 875 -16.75 -13.46 -28.27
N ARG A 876 -16.45 -12.18 -28.47
CA ARG A 876 -15.15 -11.54 -28.22
C ARG A 876 -15.35 -10.63 -27.02
N SER A 877 -14.65 -10.88 -25.92
CA SER A 877 -14.70 -10.00 -24.75
C SER A 877 -13.53 -9.04 -24.76
N PHE A 878 -13.75 -7.79 -24.39
CA PHE A 878 -12.67 -6.90 -23.97
C PHE A 878 -12.25 -7.27 -22.54
N VAL A 879 -11.01 -6.94 -22.18
CA VAL A 879 -10.31 -7.52 -21.02
C VAL A 879 -10.82 -7.04 -19.65
N HIS A 880 -11.69 -6.02 -19.59
CA HIS A 880 -12.22 -5.47 -18.34
C HIS A 880 -13.29 -6.34 -17.64
N ASP A 881 -13.90 -7.32 -18.32
CA ASP A 881 -15.06 -8.08 -17.77
C ASP A 881 -14.70 -9.50 -17.25
N LEU A 882 -13.42 -9.87 -17.17
CA LEU A 882 -12.98 -11.22 -16.80
C LEU A 882 -13.00 -11.52 -15.28
N GLN A 883 -14.02 -11.02 -14.58
CA GLN A 883 -14.49 -11.55 -13.28
C GLN A 883 -15.85 -12.26 -13.40
N PHE A 884 -16.35 -12.55 -14.61
CA PHE A 884 -17.61 -13.29 -14.83
C PHE A 884 -17.52 -14.39 -15.91
N VAL A 885 -16.91 -15.52 -15.55
CA VAL A 885 -17.28 -16.85 -16.11
C VAL A 885 -17.43 -17.88 -14.98
N ASN A 886 -18.15 -17.54 -13.91
CA ASN A 886 -18.68 -18.52 -12.96
C ASN A 886 -20.21 -18.54 -13.10
N GLN A 887 -20.73 -19.37 -14.02
CA GLN A 887 -22.17 -19.46 -14.33
C GLN A 887 -22.90 -20.34 -13.30
N THR A 888 -23.00 -19.85 -12.07
CA THR A 888 -23.74 -20.49 -10.98
C THR A 888 -25.00 -19.70 -10.54
N GLN A 889 -25.10 -18.41 -10.88
CA GLN A 889 -26.36 -17.65 -10.74
C GLN A 889 -27.26 -17.81 -11.98
N ASN A 890 -27.88 -19.00 -12.12
CA ASN A 890 -29.22 -19.23 -12.70
C ASN A 890 -29.54 -20.73 -12.76
N PHE A 891 -30.07 -21.25 -11.66
CA PHE A 891 -30.92 -22.44 -11.62
C PHE A 891 -32.17 -22.08 -10.80
N ASP A 892 -33.35 -22.50 -11.25
CA ASP A 892 -34.63 -21.96 -10.79
C ASP A 892 -34.97 -22.29 -9.33
N TYR A 893 -35.49 -21.29 -8.60
CA TYR A 893 -36.53 -21.42 -7.56
C TYR A 893 -37.27 -20.09 -7.35
#